data_AF-R8W691-F1
#
_entry.id   AF-R8W691-F1
#
_cell.length_a   1.000
_cell.length_b   1.000
_cell.length_c   1.000
_cell.angle_alpha   90.00
_cell.angle_beta   90.00
_cell.angle_gamma   90.00
#
_symmetry.space_group_name_H-M   'P 1'
#
loop_
_entity.id
_entity.type
_entity.pdbx_description
1 polymer ?
#
loop_
_entity_poly.entity_id
_entity_poly.type
_entity_poly.pdbx_seq_one_letter_code
_entity_poly.pdbx_strand_id
1 'polypeptide(L)'
;MAFCPHCGAQISEPSNHCPQCGQALHIDPPPQQKPKKRGKYWLIPAGIIAVLLIVAGIFAAKHLLTPTGQSYCAYISDQDLTLLNQSQRNGSEITLEEGIGEWTDANFDTDGKYFYFWNHYNYTDDLSTTADLYRVDLSKLRGQSDRAASNIEKIAPKAIIDETEILPDDRIVYSSYDNPTSAISSISLQMYDKGQTIDIAKGVDSLTYQGTTNHYVRCENGLLFCRNGDLYCYDFGTQKSEKLASAIYELLYFSQDLSDIVLSKLNADGVTYTIHRGNPKDGFQQIITDASTVLDVNDSGAIYYTKTESTEKTLYDYVIDENLQSDLNASEPSISDYTTVTSAGEPVIDSAAYEAARIEYEWIGWRNRLRQELQSQVLTPSMTGLYVYTEGETTCICDNVSPHNTQVCPDGLVVYVKEPSVPKAELKLEEIEMASDVSTWLRAYYLNTPTTFQYCFSGATPRSLDMLEHREELSYVWKNENNIVFRSSNPDTYGDTLIGYTIQDDQLVSPKTIDSNAFPYYYETTPDRLYYFSNYSAELIDPFESADLYCWNGETTTAIVHDISSYQRYEDDTLLYFEDPISEPNASDAFIWKNGEKQQLAEACEQVLRIGADEWLYIADHTLFYRKGQEERAIAYDVTQVWSAQEMSYTTAQFL
;
A
#
# COMPACT_ATOMS: atom_id res chain seq x y z
N MET A 1 53.35 -23.45 17.27
CA MET A 1 52.03 -23.27 17.89
C MET A 1 51.23 -22.41 16.95
N ALA A 2 50.09 -22.90 16.48
CA ALA A 2 49.23 -22.16 15.56
C ALA A 2 48.08 -21.51 16.36
N PHE A 3 47.56 -20.37 15.88
CA PHE A 3 46.39 -19.71 16.45
C PHE A 3 45.31 -19.63 15.38
N CYS A 4 44.04 -19.73 15.79
CA CYS A 4 42.92 -19.60 14.86
C CYS A 4 42.84 -18.15 14.33
N PRO A 5 42.82 -17.93 13.01
CA PRO A 5 42.75 -16.58 12.44
C PRO A 5 41.40 -15.89 12.67
N HIS A 6 40.37 -16.64 13.07
CA HIS A 6 39.02 -16.11 13.27
C HIS A 6 38.70 -15.75 14.73
N CYS A 7 39.23 -16.49 15.72
CA CYS A 7 38.96 -16.22 17.14
C CYS A 7 40.22 -16.05 18.02
N GLY A 8 41.42 -16.23 17.47
CA GLY A 8 42.67 -16.06 18.22
C GLY A 8 43.02 -17.17 19.20
N ALA A 9 42.21 -18.24 19.31
CA ALA A 9 42.47 -19.35 20.22
C ALA A 9 43.72 -20.17 19.80
N GLN A 10 44.48 -20.66 20.78
CA GLN A 10 45.66 -21.48 20.55
C GLN A 10 45.27 -22.91 20.12
N ILE A 11 45.85 -23.38 19.01
CA ILE A 11 45.61 -24.70 18.44
C ILE A 11 46.75 -25.62 18.90
N SER A 12 46.42 -26.53 19.81
CA SER A 12 47.37 -27.48 20.42
C SER A 12 47.61 -28.73 19.56
N GLU A 13 46.71 -29.08 18.63
CA GLU A 13 46.82 -30.25 17.75
C GLU A 13 46.36 -29.93 16.31
N PRO A 14 46.89 -30.61 15.27
CA PRO A 14 46.50 -30.36 13.88
C PRO A 14 45.02 -30.74 13.66
N SER A 15 44.17 -29.76 13.36
CA SER A 15 42.75 -29.92 13.08
C SER A 15 42.39 -29.10 11.84
N ASN A 16 41.45 -29.59 11.03
CA ASN A 16 40.94 -28.86 9.87
C ASN A 16 39.97 -27.72 10.26
N HIS A 17 39.45 -27.74 11.49
CA HIS A 17 38.54 -26.73 12.03
C HIS A 17 38.97 -26.29 13.44
N CYS A 18 38.72 -25.04 13.80
CA CYS A 18 39.02 -24.54 15.14
C CYS A 18 38.13 -25.24 16.17
N PRO A 19 38.69 -25.93 17.19
CA PRO A 19 37.89 -26.60 18.21
C PRO A 19 37.13 -25.63 19.14
N GLN A 20 37.45 -24.33 19.08
CA GLN A 20 36.85 -23.30 19.93
C GLN A 20 35.73 -22.52 19.23
N CYS A 21 35.82 -22.30 17.91
CA CYS A 21 34.80 -21.55 17.14
C CYS A 21 34.21 -22.29 15.93
N GLY A 22 34.68 -23.50 15.63
CA GLY A 22 34.15 -24.35 14.56
C GLY A 22 34.57 -23.98 13.13
N GLN A 23 35.23 -22.83 12.89
CA GLN A 23 35.60 -22.41 11.53
C GLN A 23 36.80 -23.17 10.95
N ALA A 24 36.78 -23.42 9.64
CA ALA A 24 37.83 -24.13 8.92
C ALA A 24 39.16 -23.37 8.91
N LEU A 25 40.28 -24.08 9.07
CA LEU A 25 41.62 -23.51 9.22
C LEU A 25 42.44 -23.49 7.92
N HIS A 26 41.89 -24.03 6.82
CA HIS A 26 42.50 -24.02 5.49
C HIS A 26 41.54 -23.44 4.45
N ILE A 27 42.04 -22.46 3.69
CA ILE A 27 41.41 -21.92 2.47
C ILE A 27 42.31 -22.34 1.31
N ASP A 28 41.87 -23.30 0.50
CA ASP A 28 42.58 -23.62 -0.75
C ASP A 28 42.23 -22.59 -1.85
N PRO A 29 43.21 -22.14 -2.65
CA PRO A 29 42.97 -21.20 -3.74
C PRO A 29 42.30 -21.91 -4.95
N PRO A 30 41.44 -21.21 -5.72
CA PRO A 30 40.67 -21.84 -6.79
C PRO A 30 41.55 -22.18 -8.01
N PRO A 31 41.33 -23.34 -8.67
CA PRO A 31 42.10 -23.74 -9.85
C PRO A 31 41.62 -23.01 -11.13
N GLN A 32 42.58 -22.51 -11.91
CA GLN A 32 42.37 -21.94 -13.25
C GLN A 32 41.95 -23.02 -14.28
N GLN A 33 40.95 -22.74 -15.11
CA GLN A 33 40.65 -23.54 -16.31
C GLN A 33 40.57 -22.72 -17.61
N LYS A 34 41.23 -23.25 -18.64
CA LYS A 34 41.24 -22.81 -20.05
C LYS A 34 40.02 -23.36 -20.83
N PRO A 35 39.68 -22.80 -22.02
CA PRO A 35 38.35 -22.92 -22.62
C PRO A 35 38.20 -24.13 -23.55
N LYS A 36 37.03 -24.80 -23.56
CA LYS A 36 36.43 -25.43 -24.76
C LYS A 36 34.99 -25.99 -24.58
N LYS A 37 34.11 -25.49 -25.47
CA LYS A 37 33.03 -26.12 -26.28
C LYS A 37 31.84 -26.86 -25.63
N ARG A 38 30.66 -26.33 -26.01
CA ARG A 38 29.25 -26.80 -26.02
C ARG A 38 28.98 -28.31 -25.91
N GLY A 39 28.02 -28.64 -25.03
CA GLY A 39 27.19 -29.87 -25.07
C GLY A 39 26.10 -29.91 -23.98
N LYS A 40 24.84 -29.96 -24.43
CA LYS A 40 23.53 -30.39 -23.83
C LYS A 40 23.24 -30.40 -22.31
N TYR A 41 22.02 -29.90 -22.02
CA TYR A 41 21.20 -29.77 -20.79
C TYR A 41 21.18 -30.91 -19.74
N TRP A 42 20.94 -30.46 -18.48
CA TRP A 42 20.12 -30.96 -17.32
C TRP A 42 20.95 -30.76 -16.00
N LEU A 43 20.55 -30.19 -14.84
CA LEU A 43 19.25 -29.95 -14.17
C LEU A 43 19.42 -29.20 -12.79
N ILE A 44 18.55 -28.20 -12.48
CA ILE A 44 18.06 -27.54 -11.20
C ILE A 44 19.00 -26.76 -10.20
N PRO A 45 18.47 -25.90 -9.30
CA PRO A 45 17.94 -24.52 -9.47
C PRO A 45 18.58 -23.49 -8.49
N ALA A 46 18.36 -22.20 -8.75
CA ALA A 46 18.27 -21.19 -7.69
C ALA A 46 17.18 -20.21 -8.09
N GLY A 47 15.98 -20.44 -7.56
CA GLY A 47 14.84 -19.53 -7.65
C GLY A 47 14.83 -18.63 -6.44
N ILE A 48 15.07 -17.34 -6.65
CA ILE A 48 14.86 -16.21 -5.75
C ILE A 48 14.65 -15.00 -6.68
N ILE A 49 13.75 -14.08 -6.31
CA ILE A 49 13.34 -12.82 -6.98
C ILE A 49 11.99 -12.93 -7.70
N ALA A 50 10.89 -12.67 -6.98
CA ALA A 50 9.63 -12.12 -7.53
C ALA A 50 8.62 -11.79 -6.41
N VAL A 51 8.81 -10.69 -5.65
CA VAL A 51 7.79 -10.17 -4.70
C VAL A 51 7.79 -8.62 -4.69
N LEU A 52 7.69 -7.98 -5.85
CA LEU A 52 7.54 -6.51 -5.95
C LEU A 52 6.51 -6.11 -7.04
N LEU A 53 5.34 -6.74 -7.10
CA LEU A 53 4.35 -6.45 -8.15
C LEU A 53 2.90 -6.40 -7.70
N ILE A 54 2.58 -5.60 -6.69
CA ILE A 54 1.17 -5.44 -6.29
C ILE A 54 0.70 -3.97 -6.26
N VAL A 55 1.54 -2.99 -6.64
CA VAL A 55 1.09 -1.58 -6.81
C VAL A 55 1.30 -1.03 -8.24
N ALA A 56 1.73 -1.86 -9.18
CA ALA A 56 1.69 -1.53 -10.61
C ALA A 56 1.05 -2.72 -11.35
N GLY A 57 -0.27 -2.65 -11.51
CA GLY A 57 -0.91 -3.41 -12.57
C GLY A 57 -0.25 -2.98 -13.88
N ILE A 58 0.35 -3.96 -14.58
CA ILE A 58 1.13 -3.82 -15.82
C ILE A 58 2.60 -3.38 -15.55
N PHE A 59 3.57 -4.09 -16.16
CA PHE A 59 5.00 -3.72 -16.28
C PHE A 59 6.09 -4.29 -15.33
N ALA A 60 6.03 -5.55 -14.89
CA ALA A 60 7.30 -6.25 -14.65
C ALA A 60 7.35 -7.69 -15.18
N ALA A 61 7.81 -7.77 -16.43
CA ALA A 61 8.70 -8.81 -16.93
C ALA A 61 9.42 -8.27 -18.18
N LYS A 62 10.16 -7.15 -18.05
CA LYS A 62 10.81 -6.42 -19.15
C LYS A 62 12.25 -6.90 -19.45
N HIS A 63 12.55 -8.19 -19.25
CA HIS A 63 13.91 -8.70 -19.51
C HIS A 63 14.00 -9.97 -20.38
N LEU A 64 14.90 -9.85 -21.36
CA LEU A 64 15.61 -10.90 -22.10
C LEU A 64 15.02 -11.46 -23.41
N LEU A 65 14.43 -10.61 -24.27
CA LEU A 65 14.39 -10.89 -25.71
C LEU A 65 14.71 -9.64 -26.52
N THR A 66 15.82 -9.66 -27.26
CA THR A 66 16.05 -8.70 -28.36
C THR A 66 14.95 -8.90 -29.42
N PRO A 67 14.14 -7.88 -29.75
CA PRO A 67 13.10 -8.02 -30.76
C PRO A 67 13.73 -8.29 -32.13
N THR A 68 13.64 -9.53 -32.59
CA THR A 68 13.99 -9.87 -33.96
C THR A 68 12.75 -9.79 -34.84
N GLY A 69 12.56 -8.66 -35.52
CA GLY A 69 11.74 -8.60 -36.73
C GLY A 69 10.69 -7.49 -36.77
N GLN A 70 10.96 -6.46 -37.57
CA GLN A 70 10.06 -5.35 -37.95
C GLN A 70 9.67 -4.40 -36.82
N SER A 71 10.07 -3.14 -36.96
CA SER A 71 9.74 -2.05 -36.05
C SER A 71 8.38 -1.46 -36.44
N TYR A 72 7.35 -1.67 -35.63
CA TYR A 72 6.02 -1.10 -35.84
C TYR A 72 5.76 0.04 -34.84
N CYS A 73 5.04 1.07 -35.31
CA CYS A 73 4.29 1.98 -34.45
C CYS A 73 2.82 1.98 -34.85
N ALA A 74 1.94 2.22 -33.88
CA ALA A 74 0.52 2.46 -34.11
C ALA A 74 0.20 3.89 -33.70
N TYR A 75 -0.76 4.53 -34.36
CA TYR A 75 -1.23 5.86 -33.99
C TYR A 75 -2.69 6.05 -34.37
N ILE A 76 -3.36 7.02 -33.73
CA ILE A 76 -4.71 7.46 -34.13
C ILE A 76 -4.55 8.74 -34.94
N SER A 77 -5.17 8.79 -36.12
CA SER A 77 -5.30 9.98 -36.96
C SER A 77 -6.66 9.98 -37.63
N ASP A 78 -7.38 11.11 -37.63
CA ASP A 78 -8.73 11.22 -38.20
C ASP A 78 -9.71 10.12 -37.73
N GLN A 79 -9.62 9.70 -36.45
CA GLN A 79 -10.41 8.60 -35.85
C GLN A 79 -10.08 7.19 -36.38
N ASP A 80 -8.99 7.03 -37.12
CA ASP A 80 -8.49 5.76 -37.62
C ASP A 80 -7.28 5.29 -36.81
N LEU A 81 -7.35 4.07 -36.28
CA LEU A 81 -6.20 3.41 -35.66
C LEU A 81 -5.35 2.77 -36.75
N THR A 82 -4.17 3.34 -36.97
CA THR A 82 -3.28 2.99 -38.08
C THR A 82 -1.98 2.40 -37.58
N LEU A 83 -1.55 1.32 -38.24
CA LEU A 83 -0.25 0.69 -38.01
C LEU A 83 0.73 1.08 -39.12
N LEU A 84 1.91 1.56 -38.74
CA LEU A 84 3.00 1.92 -39.63
C LEU A 84 4.23 1.04 -39.40
N ASN A 85 4.80 0.52 -40.48
CA ASN A 85 6.07 -0.21 -40.46
C ASN A 85 7.26 0.75 -40.61
N GLN A 86 7.95 1.03 -39.50
CA GLN A 86 9.07 1.98 -39.42
C GLN A 86 10.31 1.54 -40.23
N SER A 87 10.46 0.24 -40.52
CA SER A 87 11.60 -0.26 -41.31
C SER A 87 11.56 0.17 -42.78
N GLN A 88 10.39 0.64 -43.25
CA GLN A 88 10.22 1.19 -44.58
C GLN A 88 10.11 2.71 -44.45
N ARG A 89 11.11 3.42 -44.96
CA ARG A 89 11.26 4.88 -44.78
C ARG A 89 10.10 5.72 -45.34
N ASN A 90 9.20 5.11 -46.12
CA ASN A 90 7.89 5.59 -46.62
C ASN A 90 6.83 4.48 -46.44
N GLY A 91 6.68 3.95 -45.23
CA GLY A 91 5.98 2.68 -44.98
C GLY A 91 4.54 2.63 -45.49
N SER A 92 4.10 1.43 -45.85
CA SER A 92 2.68 1.13 -46.08
C SER A 92 1.93 1.23 -44.76
N GLU A 93 1.08 2.24 -44.62
CA GLU A 93 0.09 2.34 -43.55
C GLU A 93 -0.96 1.23 -43.68
N ILE A 94 -1.41 0.73 -42.54
CA ILE A 94 -2.46 -0.27 -42.42
C ILE A 94 -3.48 0.25 -41.40
N THR A 95 -4.64 0.70 -41.87
CA THR A 95 -5.77 0.98 -40.99
C THR A 95 -6.26 -0.32 -40.36
N LEU A 96 -6.24 -0.39 -39.03
CA LEU A 96 -6.71 -1.51 -38.25
C LEU A 96 -8.21 -1.38 -37.97
N GLU A 97 -8.66 -0.20 -37.57
CA GLU A 97 -10.05 0.06 -37.19
C GLU A 97 -10.39 1.52 -37.50
N GLU A 98 -11.62 1.75 -37.97
CA GLU A 98 -12.15 3.08 -38.30
C GLU A 98 -13.13 3.53 -37.22
N GLY A 99 -13.24 4.84 -37.00
CA GLY A 99 -14.21 5.41 -36.05
C GLY A 99 -13.89 5.10 -34.57
N ILE A 100 -12.60 4.98 -34.24
CA ILE A 100 -12.13 4.99 -32.86
C ILE A 100 -12.27 6.42 -32.31
N GLY A 101 -12.60 6.53 -31.02
CA GLY A 101 -12.65 7.83 -30.36
C GLY A 101 -11.31 8.57 -30.44
N GLU A 102 -11.27 9.84 -30.03
CA GLU A 102 -10.02 10.62 -30.01
C GLU A 102 -8.94 10.00 -29.11
N TRP A 103 -9.33 9.08 -28.23
CA TRP A 103 -8.48 8.36 -27.30
C TRP A 103 -8.88 6.87 -27.20
N THR A 104 -7.89 6.00 -27.07
CA THR A 104 -8.09 4.60 -26.67
C THR A 104 -6.88 4.05 -25.91
N ASP A 105 -7.09 3.08 -25.03
CA ASP A 105 -6.00 2.27 -24.49
C ASP A 105 -5.54 1.24 -25.53
N ALA A 106 -4.24 1.23 -25.84
CA ALA A 106 -3.62 0.26 -26.71
C ALA A 106 -2.17 -0.02 -26.30
N ASN A 107 -1.64 -1.19 -26.65
CA ASN A 107 -0.24 -1.50 -26.42
C ASN A 107 0.24 -2.68 -27.28
N PHE A 108 1.56 -2.76 -27.48
CA PHE A 108 2.21 -3.94 -28.04
C PHE A 108 2.52 -4.95 -26.94
N ASP A 109 2.58 -6.24 -27.27
CA ASP A 109 3.21 -7.20 -26.35
C ASP A 109 4.73 -6.99 -26.29
N THR A 110 5.34 -7.55 -25.24
CA THR A 110 6.77 -7.45 -24.97
C THR A 110 7.65 -7.90 -26.15
N ASP A 111 7.20 -8.90 -26.92
CA ASP A 111 7.95 -9.45 -28.05
C ASP A 111 7.64 -8.74 -29.38
N GLY A 112 6.68 -7.80 -29.39
CA GLY A 112 6.21 -7.10 -30.59
C GLY A 112 5.53 -8.00 -31.62
N LYS A 113 5.00 -9.15 -31.19
CA LYS A 113 4.24 -10.11 -32.00
C LYS A 113 2.79 -9.69 -32.14
N TYR A 114 2.20 -9.10 -31.10
CA TYR A 114 0.82 -8.67 -31.07
C TYR A 114 0.68 -7.18 -30.78
N PHE A 115 -0.38 -6.60 -31.32
CA PHE A 115 -0.86 -5.29 -30.92
C PHE A 115 -2.27 -5.43 -30.35
N TYR A 116 -2.50 -4.84 -29.19
CA TYR A 116 -3.76 -4.87 -28.45
C TYR A 116 -4.37 -3.49 -28.42
N PHE A 117 -5.69 -3.39 -28.56
CA PHE A 117 -6.40 -2.14 -28.42
C PHE A 117 -7.81 -2.37 -27.90
N TRP A 118 -8.30 -1.42 -27.10
CA TRP A 118 -9.65 -1.40 -26.59
C TRP A 118 -10.57 -0.65 -27.56
N ASN A 119 -11.82 -1.08 -27.67
CA ASN A 119 -12.86 -0.34 -28.40
C ASN A 119 -14.24 -0.72 -27.85
N HIS A 120 -15.30 -0.05 -28.32
CA HIS A 120 -16.68 -0.24 -27.84
C HIS A 120 -16.83 0.00 -26.34
N TYR A 121 -16.27 1.11 -25.87
CA TYR A 121 -16.39 1.55 -24.48
C TYR A 121 -17.86 1.71 -24.08
N ASN A 122 -18.17 1.19 -22.90
CA ASN A 122 -19.46 1.34 -22.27
C ASN A 122 -19.24 1.94 -20.88
N TYR A 123 -19.58 3.23 -20.79
CA TYR A 123 -19.49 4.03 -19.59
C TYR A 123 -20.75 3.80 -18.76
N THR A 124 -20.58 3.38 -17.51
CA THR A 124 -21.66 3.37 -16.51
C THR A 124 -21.38 4.47 -15.49
N ASP A 125 -22.43 5.07 -14.94
CA ASP A 125 -22.33 6.28 -14.10
C ASP A 125 -21.54 6.07 -12.79
N ASP A 126 -21.27 4.83 -12.38
CA ASP A 126 -20.57 4.48 -11.14
C ASP A 126 -19.53 3.35 -11.33
N LEU A 127 -18.25 3.75 -11.36
CA LEU A 127 -17.08 3.01 -10.84
C LEU A 127 -16.36 1.93 -11.68
N SER A 128 -16.74 1.64 -12.93
CA SER A 128 -15.80 0.93 -13.83
C SER A 128 -16.15 1.07 -15.32
N THR A 129 -15.10 1.12 -16.14
CA THR A 129 -15.22 1.18 -17.60
C THR A 129 -15.15 -0.24 -18.17
N THR A 130 -16.13 -0.62 -18.98
CA THR A 130 -16.05 -1.87 -19.76
C THR A 130 -15.83 -1.58 -21.23
N ALA A 131 -15.07 -2.46 -21.89
CA ALA A 131 -14.81 -2.37 -23.32
C ALA A 131 -14.55 -3.77 -23.91
N ASP A 132 -14.47 -3.84 -25.23
CA ASP A 132 -14.01 -5.03 -25.95
C ASP A 132 -12.50 -4.91 -26.21
N LEU A 133 -11.72 -5.90 -25.76
CA LEU A 133 -10.30 -6.00 -26.10
C LEU A 133 -10.12 -6.74 -27.42
N TYR A 134 -9.32 -6.15 -28.30
CA TYR A 134 -8.93 -6.70 -29.59
C TYR A 134 -7.43 -6.99 -29.64
N ARG A 135 -7.03 -7.96 -30.47
CA ARG A 135 -5.64 -8.34 -30.73
C ARG A 135 -5.39 -8.50 -32.22
N VAL A 136 -4.23 -8.03 -32.66
CA VAL A 136 -3.74 -8.17 -34.03
C VAL A 136 -2.43 -8.94 -34.03
N ASP A 137 -2.35 -10.03 -34.79
CA ASP A 137 -1.09 -10.76 -35.03
C ASP A 137 -0.29 -10.10 -36.14
N LEU A 138 0.76 -9.36 -35.74
CA LEU A 138 1.57 -8.55 -36.64
C LEU A 138 2.33 -9.39 -37.66
N SER A 139 2.65 -10.66 -37.34
CA SER A 139 3.33 -11.58 -38.25
C SER A 139 2.48 -11.95 -39.48
N LYS A 140 1.15 -11.81 -39.38
CA LYS A 140 0.20 -12.10 -40.45
C LYS A 140 -0.03 -10.93 -41.40
N LEU A 141 0.34 -9.71 -41.01
CA LEU A 141 0.04 -8.49 -41.76
C LEU A 141 0.90 -8.33 -43.03
N ARG A 142 2.16 -8.80 -43.06
CA ARG A 142 3.07 -8.79 -44.24
C ARG A 142 3.04 -7.51 -45.12
N GLY A 143 2.71 -6.33 -44.56
CA GLY A 143 2.58 -5.08 -45.32
C GLY A 143 1.39 -5.00 -46.28
N GLN A 144 0.30 -5.75 -46.04
CA GLN A 144 -0.91 -5.74 -46.87
C GLN A 144 -2.14 -5.32 -46.04
N SER A 145 -2.71 -4.15 -46.37
CA SER A 145 -3.88 -3.57 -45.71
C SER A 145 -5.11 -4.47 -45.75
N ASP A 146 -5.38 -5.12 -46.90
CA ASP A 146 -6.58 -5.95 -47.10
C ASP A 146 -6.66 -7.18 -46.18
N ARG A 147 -5.57 -7.51 -45.48
CA ARG A 147 -5.52 -8.63 -44.52
C ARG A 147 -5.77 -8.18 -43.08
N ALA A 148 -5.73 -6.88 -42.78
CA ALA A 148 -5.82 -6.37 -41.42
C ALA A 148 -7.09 -6.84 -40.71
N ALA A 149 -8.26 -6.55 -41.29
CA ALA A 149 -9.55 -6.94 -40.74
C ALA A 149 -9.69 -8.46 -40.49
N SER A 150 -9.10 -9.30 -41.33
CA SER A 150 -9.13 -10.77 -41.15
C SER A 150 -8.23 -11.30 -40.03
N ASN A 151 -7.33 -10.46 -39.49
CA ASN A 151 -6.38 -10.82 -38.45
C ASN A 151 -6.64 -10.11 -37.11
N ILE A 152 -7.73 -9.33 -37.03
CA ILE A 152 -8.19 -8.70 -35.78
C ILE A 152 -9.10 -9.68 -35.06
N GLU A 153 -8.71 -10.07 -33.86
CA GLU A 153 -9.44 -11.00 -33.01
C GLU A 153 -10.00 -10.25 -31.80
N LYS A 154 -11.31 -10.38 -31.55
CA LYS A 154 -11.91 -9.96 -30.27
C LYS A 154 -11.62 -11.04 -29.23
N ILE A 155 -10.88 -10.70 -28.18
CA ILE A 155 -10.34 -11.68 -27.21
C ILE A 155 -10.94 -11.55 -25.81
N ALA A 156 -11.39 -10.35 -25.41
CA ALA A 156 -12.07 -10.15 -24.14
C ALA A 156 -13.29 -9.23 -24.35
N PRO A 157 -14.47 -9.78 -24.65
CA PRO A 157 -15.67 -8.98 -24.84
C PRO A 157 -16.19 -8.43 -23.51
N LYS A 158 -16.56 -7.14 -23.47
CA LYS A 158 -17.15 -6.45 -22.31
C LYS A 158 -16.35 -6.62 -21.02
N ALA A 159 -15.04 -6.67 -21.15
CA ALA A 159 -14.14 -6.84 -20.03
C ALA A 159 -14.05 -5.53 -19.23
N ILE A 160 -13.89 -5.67 -17.92
CA ILE A 160 -13.48 -4.59 -17.04
C ILE A 160 -12.00 -4.31 -17.36
N ILE A 161 -11.70 -3.09 -17.79
CA ILE A 161 -10.38 -2.72 -18.31
C ILE A 161 -9.30 -2.99 -17.26
N ASP A 162 -9.52 -2.52 -16.03
CA ASP A 162 -8.56 -2.63 -14.91
C ASP A 162 -8.39 -4.06 -14.36
N GLU A 163 -9.22 -5.00 -14.81
CA GLU A 163 -9.18 -6.40 -14.36
C GLU A 163 -8.88 -7.38 -15.51
N THR A 164 -8.18 -6.91 -16.54
CA THR A 164 -7.76 -7.72 -17.67
C THR A 164 -6.25 -7.97 -17.62
N GLU A 165 -5.84 -9.24 -17.61
CA GLU A 165 -4.45 -9.66 -17.55
C GLU A 165 -4.08 -10.54 -18.76
N ILE A 166 -2.98 -10.19 -19.42
CA ILE A 166 -2.36 -11.03 -20.47
C ILE A 166 -1.26 -11.89 -19.81
N LEU A 167 -1.42 -13.20 -19.89
CA LEU A 167 -0.48 -14.18 -19.34
C LEU A 167 0.74 -14.39 -20.27
N PRO A 168 1.89 -14.87 -19.74
CA PRO A 168 3.11 -15.10 -20.52
C PRO A 168 2.97 -16.11 -21.68
N ASP A 169 1.89 -16.89 -21.71
CA ASP A 169 1.61 -17.89 -22.74
C ASP A 169 0.48 -17.47 -23.70
N ASP A 170 0.26 -16.16 -23.84
CA ASP A 170 -0.75 -15.49 -24.70
C ASP A 170 -2.22 -15.72 -24.29
N ARG A 171 -2.48 -16.37 -23.16
CA ARG A 171 -3.83 -16.47 -22.58
C ARG A 171 -4.22 -15.15 -21.93
N ILE A 172 -5.51 -14.86 -21.88
CA ILE A 172 -6.01 -13.59 -21.34
C ILE A 172 -7.07 -13.91 -20.30
N VAL A 173 -6.90 -13.42 -19.09
CA VAL A 173 -7.84 -13.56 -18.00
C VAL A 173 -8.52 -12.22 -17.80
N TYR A 174 -9.84 -12.22 -17.62
CA TYR A 174 -10.57 -10.98 -17.44
C TYR A 174 -11.87 -11.16 -16.66
N SER A 175 -12.24 -10.11 -15.93
CA SER A 175 -13.56 -9.96 -15.32
C SER A 175 -14.51 -9.23 -16.28
N SER A 176 -15.80 -9.56 -16.25
CA SER A 176 -16.84 -8.86 -17.01
C SER A 176 -18.16 -8.81 -16.25
N TYR A 177 -18.97 -7.78 -16.48
CA TYR A 177 -20.35 -7.75 -15.98
C TYR A 177 -21.26 -8.63 -16.83
N ASP A 178 -22.08 -9.44 -16.17
CA ASP A 178 -23.14 -10.20 -16.83
C ASP A 178 -24.12 -9.29 -17.60
N ASN A 179 -24.40 -8.10 -17.05
CA ASN A 179 -25.11 -7.01 -17.69
C ASN A 179 -24.29 -5.70 -17.58
N PRO A 180 -23.54 -5.31 -18.63
CA PRO A 180 -22.61 -4.19 -18.56
C PRO A 180 -23.29 -2.81 -18.52
N THR A 181 -24.63 -2.72 -18.62
CA THR A 181 -25.37 -1.46 -18.50
C THR A 181 -25.99 -1.25 -17.12
N SER A 182 -25.62 -2.07 -16.14
CA SER A 182 -26.18 -2.05 -14.78
C SER A 182 -25.07 -2.15 -13.75
N ALA A 183 -24.97 -1.13 -12.88
CA ALA A 183 -24.01 -1.08 -11.78
C ALA A 183 -24.21 -2.21 -10.73
N ILE A 184 -25.38 -2.85 -10.68
CA ILE A 184 -25.69 -3.96 -9.75
C ILE A 184 -25.57 -5.33 -10.45
N SER A 185 -24.80 -5.42 -11.54
CA SER A 185 -24.61 -6.69 -12.24
C SER A 185 -23.65 -7.61 -11.50
N SER A 186 -23.94 -8.92 -11.53
CA SER A 186 -22.96 -9.94 -11.16
C SER A 186 -21.75 -9.93 -12.09
N ILE A 187 -20.61 -10.36 -11.56
CA ILE A 187 -19.34 -10.48 -12.28
C ILE A 187 -19.11 -11.93 -12.72
N SER A 188 -18.63 -12.08 -13.94
CA SER A 188 -18.12 -13.31 -14.51
C SER A 188 -16.60 -13.22 -14.69
N LEU A 189 -15.90 -14.28 -14.28
CA LEU A 189 -14.47 -14.47 -14.53
C LEU A 189 -14.29 -15.41 -15.72
N GLN A 190 -13.51 -14.99 -16.71
CA GLN A 190 -13.33 -15.69 -17.97
C GLN A 190 -11.86 -15.74 -18.38
N MET A 191 -11.54 -16.69 -19.25
CA MET A 191 -10.22 -16.78 -19.88
C MET A 191 -10.36 -17.00 -21.38
N TYR A 192 -9.61 -16.27 -22.17
CA TYR A 192 -9.45 -16.51 -23.59
C TYR A 192 -8.18 -17.32 -23.85
N ASP A 193 -8.32 -18.46 -24.52
CA ASP A 193 -7.22 -19.32 -24.96
C ASP A 193 -7.47 -19.79 -26.39
N LYS A 194 -6.52 -19.53 -27.29
CA LYS A 194 -6.49 -20.04 -28.68
C LYS A 194 -7.82 -19.95 -29.44
N GLY A 195 -8.47 -18.79 -29.43
CA GLY A 195 -9.71 -18.57 -30.17
C GLY A 195 -10.99 -18.99 -29.43
N GLN A 196 -10.87 -19.42 -28.18
CA GLN A 196 -12.02 -19.84 -27.36
C GLN A 196 -12.06 -19.07 -26.05
N THR A 197 -13.26 -18.62 -25.69
CA THR A 197 -13.56 -18.12 -24.35
C THR A 197 -13.96 -19.30 -23.47
N ILE A 198 -13.34 -19.38 -22.30
CA ILE A 198 -13.57 -20.36 -21.24
C ILE A 198 -14.20 -19.62 -20.07
N ASP A 199 -15.41 -20.02 -19.70
CA ASP A 199 -16.09 -19.51 -18.50
C ASP A 199 -15.47 -20.16 -17.25
N ILE A 200 -14.79 -19.38 -16.42
CA ILE A 200 -14.18 -19.87 -15.17
C ILE A 200 -15.22 -19.89 -14.05
N ALA A 201 -15.89 -18.75 -13.82
CA ALA A 201 -16.87 -18.60 -12.76
C ALA A 201 -17.87 -17.48 -13.06
N LYS A 202 -19.05 -17.57 -12.43
CA LYS A 202 -20.10 -16.54 -12.44
C LYS A 202 -20.48 -16.17 -11.03
N GLY A 203 -20.91 -14.93 -10.83
CA GLY A 203 -21.23 -14.37 -9.52
C GLY A 203 -20.00 -14.33 -8.62
N VAL A 204 -18.87 -13.87 -9.17
CA VAL A 204 -17.61 -13.72 -8.42
C VAL A 204 -17.74 -12.52 -7.48
N ASP A 205 -17.33 -12.69 -6.24
CA ASP A 205 -17.29 -11.62 -5.24
C ASP A 205 -15.96 -10.85 -5.36
N SER A 206 -15.92 -9.64 -4.81
CA SER A 206 -14.65 -8.95 -4.63
C SER A 206 -13.74 -9.72 -3.66
N LEU A 207 -12.45 -9.62 -3.90
CA LEU A 207 -11.37 -10.23 -3.15
C LEU A 207 -10.36 -9.13 -2.82
N THR A 208 -10.27 -8.80 -1.54
CA THR A 208 -9.26 -7.88 -1.01
C THR A 208 -7.98 -8.65 -0.71
N TYR A 209 -6.85 -8.16 -1.23
CA TYR A 209 -5.51 -8.68 -1.00
C TYR A 209 -4.50 -7.52 -1.05
N GLN A 210 -3.69 -7.39 0.01
CA GLN A 210 -2.66 -6.34 0.15
C GLN A 210 -3.17 -4.92 -0.15
N GLY A 211 -4.38 -4.59 0.33
CA GLY A 211 -4.99 -3.27 0.15
C GLY A 211 -5.65 -3.03 -1.21
N THR A 212 -5.51 -3.95 -2.17
CA THR A 212 -6.17 -3.89 -3.48
C THR A 212 -7.43 -4.77 -3.47
N THR A 213 -8.52 -4.27 -4.05
CA THR A 213 -9.79 -5.02 -4.16
C THR A 213 -10.10 -5.28 -5.62
N ASN A 214 -9.93 -6.53 -6.06
CA ASN A 214 -10.18 -7.03 -7.42
C ASN A 214 -11.11 -8.26 -7.36
N HIS A 215 -11.51 -8.85 -8.49
CA HIS A 215 -12.29 -10.11 -8.46
C HIS A 215 -11.42 -11.38 -8.49
N TYR A 216 -10.13 -11.26 -8.78
CA TYR A 216 -9.18 -12.38 -8.73
C TYR A 216 -7.75 -11.90 -8.43
N VAL A 217 -6.91 -12.84 -7.99
CA VAL A 217 -5.45 -12.68 -7.92
C VAL A 217 -4.75 -13.91 -8.51
N ARG A 218 -3.64 -13.70 -9.21
CA ARG A 218 -2.89 -14.77 -9.88
C ARG A 218 -1.99 -15.52 -8.89
N CYS A 219 -1.93 -16.85 -9.05
CA CYS A 219 -0.92 -17.72 -8.46
C CYS A 219 -0.13 -18.46 -9.55
N GLU A 220 0.92 -19.22 -9.19
CA GLU A 220 1.88 -19.81 -10.14
C GLU A 220 1.21 -20.59 -11.28
N ASN A 221 0.15 -21.35 -10.97
CA ASN A 221 -0.52 -22.24 -11.90
C ASN A 221 -2.04 -21.96 -12.02
N GLY A 222 -2.51 -20.78 -11.60
CA GLY A 222 -3.94 -20.55 -11.53
C GLY A 222 -4.37 -19.15 -11.09
N LEU A 223 -5.64 -19.07 -10.69
CA LEU A 223 -6.30 -17.85 -10.22
C LEU A 223 -7.04 -18.14 -8.92
N LEU A 224 -6.84 -17.30 -7.91
CA LEU A 224 -7.65 -17.28 -6.69
C LEU A 224 -8.81 -16.29 -6.87
N PHE A 225 -10.01 -16.69 -6.48
CA PHE A 225 -11.20 -15.84 -6.55
C PHE A 225 -12.22 -16.23 -5.48
N CYS A 226 -13.12 -15.31 -5.14
CA CYS A 226 -14.20 -15.52 -4.18
C CYS A 226 -15.54 -15.76 -4.85
N ARG A 227 -16.37 -16.61 -4.26
CA ARG A 227 -17.79 -16.74 -4.65
C ARG A 227 -18.63 -17.19 -3.47
N ASN A 228 -19.66 -16.42 -3.14
CA ASN A 228 -20.49 -16.58 -1.95
C ASN A 228 -19.65 -16.67 -0.65
N GLY A 229 -18.59 -15.86 -0.55
CA GLY A 229 -17.66 -15.87 0.58
C GLY A 229 -16.77 -17.13 0.69
N ASP A 230 -16.76 -18.00 -0.31
CA ASP A 230 -15.83 -19.14 -0.38
C ASP A 230 -14.64 -18.81 -1.29
N LEU A 231 -13.44 -19.23 -0.90
CA LEU A 231 -12.22 -19.09 -1.71
C LEU A 231 -12.09 -20.29 -2.66
N TYR A 232 -11.84 -20.01 -3.93
CA TYR A 232 -11.57 -21.01 -4.96
C TYR A 232 -10.21 -20.77 -5.62
N CYS A 233 -9.61 -21.83 -6.15
CA CYS A 233 -8.50 -21.77 -7.09
C CYS A 233 -8.91 -22.40 -8.42
N TYR A 234 -8.80 -21.65 -9.51
CA TYR A 234 -8.87 -22.20 -10.86
C TYR A 234 -7.47 -22.63 -11.32
N ASP A 235 -7.28 -23.94 -11.54
CA ASP A 235 -6.01 -24.49 -12.01
C ASP A 235 -5.98 -24.51 -13.55
N PHE A 236 -4.94 -23.91 -14.13
CA PHE A 236 -4.78 -23.76 -15.57
C PHE A 236 -4.54 -25.08 -16.30
N GLY A 237 -3.84 -26.04 -15.67
CA GLY A 237 -3.50 -27.32 -16.28
C GLY A 237 -4.70 -28.26 -16.41
N THR A 238 -5.54 -28.29 -15.38
CA THR A 238 -6.74 -29.13 -15.28
C THR A 238 -8.00 -28.42 -15.78
N GLN A 239 -7.96 -27.10 -15.91
CA GLN A 239 -9.08 -26.22 -16.26
C GLN A 239 -10.29 -26.43 -15.35
N LYS A 240 -10.04 -26.55 -14.04
CA LYS A 240 -11.08 -26.77 -13.02
C LYS A 240 -10.87 -25.87 -11.83
N SER A 241 -11.98 -25.44 -11.25
CA SER A 241 -11.99 -24.73 -9.98
C SER A 241 -12.12 -25.70 -8.82
N GLU A 242 -11.25 -25.56 -7.83
CA GLU A 242 -11.31 -26.26 -6.55
C GLU A 242 -11.64 -25.27 -5.44
N LYS A 243 -12.54 -25.66 -4.54
CA LYS A 243 -12.85 -24.87 -3.35
C LYS A 243 -11.76 -25.08 -2.32
N LEU A 244 -11.10 -24.00 -1.90
CA LEU A 244 -10.01 -24.04 -0.91
C LEU A 244 -10.54 -23.83 0.51
N ALA A 245 -11.32 -22.77 0.72
CA ALA A 245 -11.80 -22.37 2.04
C ALA A 245 -13.25 -21.89 1.98
N SER A 246 -13.91 -21.85 3.14
CA SER A 246 -15.29 -21.38 3.26
C SER A 246 -15.43 -20.21 4.21
N ALA A 247 -16.37 -19.31 3.92
CA ALA A 247 -16.71 -18.15 4.74
C ALA A 247 -15.47 -17.31 5.09
N ILE A 248 -14.66 -17.01 4.08
CA ILE A 248 -13.52 -16.11 4.20
C ILE A 248 -14.02 -14.66 4.20
N TYR A 249 -13.34 -13.82 4.96
CA TYR A 249 -13.54 -12.37 4.91
C TYR A 249 -12.47 -11.72 4.04
N GLU A 250 -11.20 -12.08 4.28
CA GLU A 250 -10.06 -11.52 3.54
C GLU A 250 -8.98 -12.57 3.30
N LEU A 251 -8.30 -12.45 2.16
CA LEU A 251 -7.07 -13.19 1.87
C LEU A 251 -5.88 -12.32 2.30
N LEU A 252 -5.15 -12.77 3.31
CA LEU A 252 -4.08 -11.97 3.93
C LEU A 252 -2.72 -12.25 3.29
N TYR A 253 -2.47 -13.50 2.92
CA TYR A 253 -1.21 -13.94 2.31
C TYR A 253 -1.41 -15.25 1.55
N PHE A 254 -0.65 -15.45 0.48
CA PHE A 254 -0.45 -16.76 -0.12
C PHE A 254 0.93 -16.88 -0.76
N SER A 255 1.54 -18.06 -0.66
CA SER A 255 2.68 -18.43 -1.50
C SER A 255 2.20 -18.72 -2.93
N GLN A 256 3.03 -18.41 -3.93
CA GLN A 256 2.64 -18.59 -5.34
C GLN A 256 2.28 -20.04 -5.70
N ASP A 257 2.88 -21.02 -5.03
CA ASP A 257 2.61 -22.45 -5.18
C ASP A 257 1.43 -22.96 -4.32
N LEU A 258 0.79 -22.06 -3.56
CA LEU A 258 -0.30 -22.34 -2.63
C LEU A 258 0.05 -23.33 -1.50
N SER A 259 1.34 -23.52 -1.21
CA SER A 259 1.80 -24.32 -0.08
C SER A 259 1.53 -23.68 1.29
N ASP A 260 1.33 -22.36 1.32
CA ASP A 260 0.98 -21.61 2.52
C ASP A 260 0.00 -20.49 2.17
N ILE A 261 -1.13 -20.45 2.87
CA ILE A 261 -2.20 -19.47 2.69
C ILE A 261 -2.64 -19.00 4.07
N VAL A 262 -2.74 -17.68 4.27
CA VAL A 262 -3.28 -17.05 5.47
C VAL A 262 -4.54 -16.28 5.08
N LEU A 263 -5.63 -16.54 5.81
CA LEU A 263 -6.94 -15.93 5.57
C LEU A 263 -7.61 -15.54 6.88
N SER A 264 -8.49 -14.54 6.83
CA SER A 264 -9.32 -14.14 7.96
C SER A 264 -10.77 -14.59 7.76
N LYS A 265 -11.47 -14.77 8.89
CA LYS A 265 -12.93 -14.96 8.94
C LYS A 265 -13.51 -13.99 9.96
N LEU A 266 -14.59 -13.31 9.59
CA LEU A 266 -15.30 -12.43 10.49
C LEU A 266 -16.04 -13.26 11.55
N ASN A 267 -15.85 -12.89 12.81
CA ASN A 267 -16.53 -13.52 13.93
C ASN A 267 -18.00 -13.07 14.01
N ALA A 268 -18.80 -13.76 14.82
CA ALA A 268 -20.23 -13.48 14.96
C ALA A 268 -20.54 -12.09 15.56
N ASP A 269 -19.54 -11.44 16.19
CA ASP A 269 -19.65 -10.07 16.70
C ASP A 269 -19.59 -9.00 15.59
N GLY A 270 -19.19 -9.39 14.37
CA GLY A 270 -19.07 -8.49 13.22
C GLY A 270 -17.92 -7.51 13.29
N VAL A 271 -17.00 -7.63 14.26
CA VAL A 271 -15.91 -6.67 14.49
C VAL A 271 -14.54 -7.32 14.75
N THR A 272 -14.50 -8.59 15.16
CA THR A 272 -13.23 -9.33 15.31
C THR A 272 -13.08 -10.42 14.27
N TYR A 273 -11.84 -10.86 14.10
CA TYR A 273 -11.44 -11.81 13.08
C TYR A 273 -10.75 -13.02 13.72
N THR A 274 -11.01 -14.18 13.12
CA THR A 274 -10.26 -15.41 13.36
C THR A 274 -9.35 -15.68 12.16
N ILE A 275 -8.05 -15.81 12.42
CA ILE A 275 -7.04 -16.03 11.37
C ILE A 275 -6.75 -17.51 11.24
N HIS A 276 -6.78 -17.99 10.00
CA HIS A 276 -6.44 -19.35 9.65
C HIS A 276 -5.23 -19.39 8.74
N ARG A 277 -4.39 -20.42 8.91
CA ARG A 277 -3.26 -20.71 8.05
C ARG A 277 -3.27 -22.16 7.61
N GLY A 278 -2.88 -22.43 6.38
CA GLY A 278 -2.79 -23.78 5.87
C GLY A 278 -2.71 -23.84 4.36
N ASN A 279 -3.11 -24.97 3.79
CA ASN A 279 -3.08 -25.18 2.34
C ASN A 279 -4.19 -26.16 1.91
N PRO A 280 -4.46 -26.30 0.60
CA PRO A 280 -5.53 -27.17 0.11
C PRO A 280 -5.38 -28.65 0.47
N LYS A 281 -4.12 -29.14 0.62
CA LYS A 281 -3.83 -30.56 0.89
C LYS A 281 -4.02 -30.91 2.37
N ASP A 282 -3.54 -30.04 3.27
CA ASP A 282 -3.51 -30.29 4.71
C ASP A 282 -4.70 -29.63 5.45
N GLY A 283 -5.44 -28.77 4.76
CA GLY A 283 -6.53 -27.98 5.32
C GLY A 283 -6.03 -26.73 6.06
N PHE A 284 -6.99 -25.99 6.60
CA PHE A 284 -6.74 -24.71 7.28
C PHE A 284 -6.90 -24.86 8.79
N GLN A 285 -5.88 -24.46 9.54
CA GLN A 285 -5.89 -24.44 11.00
C GLN A 285 -6.13 -23.04 11.51
N GLN A 286 -6.94 -22.92 12.57
CA GLN A 286 -7.09 -21.68 13.30
C GLN A 286 -5.82 -21.40 14.10
N ILE A 287 -5.23 -20.23 13.92
CA ILE A 287 -3.96 -19.86 14.57
C ILE A 287 -4.07 -18.63 15.48
N ILE A 288 -4.99 -17.71 15.20
CA ILE A 288 -5.24 -16.52 16.01
C ILE A 288 -6.76 -16.33 16.13
N THR A 289 -7.25 -16.06 17.34
CA THR A 289 -8.65 -15.68 17.58
C THR A 289 -8.74 -14.24 18.06
N ASP A 290 -9.89 -13.62 17.82
CA ASP A 290 -10.27 -12.32 18.36
C ASP A 290 -9.27 -11.21 17.99
N ALA A 291 -8.70 -11.29 16.78
CA ALA A 291 -7.89 -10.21 16.22
C ALA A 291 -8.83 -9.06 15.83
N SER A 292 -8.46 -7.83 16.15
CA SER A 292 -9.21 -6.64 15.71
C SER A 292 -8.78 -6.18 14.33
N THR A 293 -7.49 -6.31 14.01
CA THR A 293 -6.95 -5.95 12.69
C THR A 293 -5.68 -6.76 12.44
N VAL A 294 -5.46 -7.20 11.20
CA VAL A 294 -4.17 -7.73 10.75
C VAL A 294 -3.43 -6.59 10.06
N LEU A 295 -2.22 -6.30 10.54
CA LEU A 295 -1.41 -5.18 10.06
C LEU A 295 -0.55 -5.60 8.87
N ASP A 296 0.06 -6.79 8.96
CA ASP A 296 0.90 -7.34 7.91
C ASP A 296 1.12 -8.85 8.10
N VAL A 297 1.39 -9.54 7.00
CA VAL A 297 1.88 -10.91 6.95
C VAL A 297 3.16 -10.92 6.13
N ASN A 298 4.31 -10.96 6.79
CA ASN A 298 5.60 -10.83 6.11
C ASN A 298 6.05 -12.14 5.46
N ASP A 299 7.09 -12.07 4.63
CA ASP A 299 7.66 -13.22 3.90
C ASP A 299 8.21 -14.34 4.80
N SER A 300 8.56 -14.04 6.06
CA SER A 300 8.94 -15.07 7.04
C SER A 300 7.74 -15.86 7.57
N GLY A 301 6.52 -15.45 7.20
CA GLY A 301 5.27 -16.00 7.69
C GLY A 301 4.89 -15.50 9.08
N ALA A 302 5.48 -14.39 9.54
CA ALA A 302 5.09 -13.73 10.77
C ALA A 302 3.84 -12.89 10.53
N ILE A 303 2.88 -12.96 11.46
CA ILE A 303 1.61 -12.23 11.35
C ILE A 303 1.58 -11.17 12.46
N TYR A 304 1.55 -9.91 12.07
CA TYR A 304 1.42 -8.78 12.97
C TYR A 304 -0.03 -8.34 13.03
N TYR A 305 -0.57 -8.22 14.24
CA TYR A 305 -2.00 -7.98 14.42
C TYR A 305 -2.27 -7.29 15.76
N THR A 306 -3.46 -6.73 15.87
CA THR A 306 -3.93 -6.09 17.10
C THR A 306 -5.08 -6.86 17.73
N LYS A 307 -5.23 -6.74 19.05
CA LYS A 307 -6.44 -7.15 19.78
C LYS A 307 -6.95 -5.99 20.61
N THR A 308 -8.22 -5.67 20.46
CA THR A 308 -8.88 -4.60 21.20
C THR A 308 -9.82 -5.20 22.22
N GLU A 309 -9.56 -4.90 23.48
CA GLU A 309 -10.43 -5.26 24.59
C GLU A 309 -11.12 -4.01 25.12
N SER A 310 -12.45 -4.08 25.27
CA SER A 310 -13.24 -2.99 25.82
C SER A 310 -13.78 -3.39 27.19
N THR A 311 -13.65 -2.50 28.16
CA THR A 311 -14.20 -2.71 29.51
C THR A 311 -15.28 -1.68 29.77
N GLU A 312 -16.47 -2.12 30.17
CA GLU A 312 -17.54 -1.21 30.59
C GLU A 312 -17.14 -0.52 31.90
N LYS A 313 -17.20 0.80 31.92
CA LYS A 313 -17.01 1.65 33.10
C LYS A 313 -18.11 2.70 33.16
N THR A 314 -18.31 3.29 34.31
CA THR A 314 -19.14 4.48 34.51
C THR A 314 -18.26 5.67 34.83
N LEU A 315 -18.79 6.89 34.73
CA LEU A 315 -18.05 8.06 35.22
C LEU A 315 -17.72 7.95 36.72
N TYR A 316 -18.56 7.24 37.48
CA TYR A 316 -18.34 6.99 38.91
C TYR A 316 -17.06 6.19 39.18
N ASP A 317 -16.60 5.35 38.26
CA ASP A 317 -15.37 4.56 38.42
C ASP A 317 -14.09 5.41 38.42
N TYR A 318 -14.20 6.69 38.05
CA TYR A 318 -13.11 7.67 38.07
C TYR A 318 -13.19 8.61 39.29
N VAL A 319 -14.14 8.37 40.20
CA VAL A 319 -14.43 9.22 41.35
C VAL A 319 -14.04 8.53 42.66
N ILE A 320 -13.40 9.29 43.54
CA ILE A 320 -13.10 8.91 44.92
C ILE A 320 -14.26 9.39 45.81
N ASP A 321 -14.99 8.45 46.40
CA ASP A 321 -16.13 8.75 47.29
C ASP A 321 -15.86 8.29 48.73
N GLU A 322 -15.27 9.18 49.53
CA GLU A 322 -14.98 8.93 50.94
C GLU A 322 -16.24 9.02 51.83
N ASN A 323 -17.29 9.69 51.36
CA ASN A 323 -18.53 9.94 52.11
C ASN A 323 -19.58 8.85 51.92
N LEU A 324 -19.36 7.86 51.04
CA LEU A 324 -20.34 6.83 50.73
C LEU A 324 -20.86 6.11 51.99
N GLN A 325 -19.95 5.66 52.85
CA GLN A 325 -20.34 4.86 54.01
C GLN A 325 -21.05 5.70 55.08
N SER A 326 -20.68 6.97 55.26
CA SER A 326 -21.38 7.88 56.17
C SER A 326 -22.77 8.24 55.64
N ASP A 327 -22.88 8.53 54.35
CA ASP A 327 -24.13 8.91 53.69
C ASP A 327 -25.15 7.77 53.73
N LEU A 328 -24.72 6.53 53.50
CA LEU A 328 -25.57 5.34 53.59
C LEU A 328 -26.14 5.09 54.99
N ASN A 329 -25.47 5.58 56.03
CA ASN A 329 -25.87 5.41 57.42
C ASN A 329 -26.59 6.65 57.99
N ALA A 330 -26.68 7.73 57.21
CA ALA A 330 -27.34 8.95 57.65
C ALA A 330 -28.87 8.80 57.62
N SER A 331 -29.54 9.50 58.53
CA SER A 331 -31.00 9.56 58.59
C SER A 331 -31.46 11.00 58.64
N GLU A 332 -32.67 11.26 58.16
CA GLU A 332 -33.26 12.59 58.18
C GLU A 332 -33.35 13.10 59.64
N PRO A 333 -32.80 14.28 59.95
CA PRO A 333 -32.81 14.80 61.31
C PRO A 333 -34.24 15.09 61.76
N SER A 334 -34.62 14.57 62.93
CA SER A 334 -35.93 14.86 63.52
C SER A 334 -35.84 16.09 64.42
N ILE A 335 -36.78 17.04 64.29
CA ILE A 335 -36.86 18.23 65.15
C ILE A 335 -36.98 17.88 66.64
N SER A 336 -37.53 16.70 66.96
CA SER A 336 -37.61 16.19 68.33
C SER A 336 -36.25 16.04 68.99
N ASP A 337 -35.23 15.66 68.22
CA ASP A 337 -33.90 15.32 68.72
C ASP A 337 -33.12 16.58 69.15
N TYR A 338 -33.61 17.74 68.72
CA TYR A 338 -33.07 19.06 69.01
C TYR A 338 -33.99 19.88 69.94
N THR A 339 -35.03 19.25 70.50
CA THR A 339 -35.96 19.90 71.43
C THR A 339 -35.65 19.49 72.87
N THR A 340 -35.40 20.46 73.74
CA THR A 340 -35.23 20.26 75.18
C THR A 340 -36.38 20.91 75.96
N VAL A 341 -36.69 20.40 77.16
CA VAL A 341 -37.74 20.96 78.01
C VAL A 341 -37.10 21.79 79.12
N THR A 342 -37.51 23.04 79.25
CA THR A 342 -37.03 23.95 80.31
C THR A 342 -37.55 23.51 81.67
N SER A 343 -36.97 24.04 82.75
CA SER A 343 -37.45 23.83 84.13
C SER A 343 -38.88 24.31 84.38
N ALA A 344 -39.45 25.11 83.48
CA ALA A 344 -40.84 25.58 83.51
C ALA A 344 -41.81 24.70 82.69
N GLY A 345 -41.31 23.64 82.03
CA GLY A 345 -42.11 22.74 81.19
C GLY A 345 -42.27 23.18 79.73
N GLU A 346 -41.65 24.29 79.33
CA GLU A 346 -41.73 24.82 77.96
C GLU A 346 -40.69 24.17 77.04
N PRO A 347 -41.04 23.75 75.82
CA PRO A 347 -40.09 23.24 74.83
C PRO A 347 -39.23 24.37 74.24
N VAL A 348 -37.92 24.14 74.16
CA VAL A 348 -36.95 25.02 73.50
C VAL A 348 -36.18 24.20 72.48
N ILE A 349 -36.19 24.65 71.23
CA ILE A 349 -35.52 24.01 70.10
C ILE A 349 -34.16 24.66 69.91
N ASP A 350 -33.11 23.86 69.77
CA ASP A 350 -31.84 24.33 69.22
C ASP A 350 -31.97 24.46 67.69
N SER A 351 -32.57 25.57 67.25
CA SER A 351 -32.85 25.80 65.84
C SER A 351 -31.58 25.87 64.98
N ALA A 352 -30.45 26.29 65.56
CA ALA A 352 -29.18 26.36 64.83
C ALA A 352 -28.60 24.95 64.59
N ALA A 353 -28.62 24.08 65.60
CA ALA A 353 -28.13 22.71 65.47
C ALA A 353 -29.03 21.87 64.54
N TYR A 354 -30.35 22.03 64.63
CA TYR A 354 -31.30 21.36 63.72
C TYR A 354 -31.09 21.81 62.27
N GLU A 355 -30.97 23.12 62.03
CA GLU A 355 -30.76 23.67 60.69
C GLU A 355 -29.44 23.16 60.08
N ALA A 356 -28.36 23.14 60.86
CA ALA A 356 -27.07 22.61 60.40
C ALA A 356 -27.17 21.12 60.02
N ALA A 357 -27.85 20.30 60.84
CA ALA A 357 -28.07 18.89 60.53
C ALA A 357 -28.95 18.68 59.28
N ARG A 358 -29.97 19.53 59.09
CA ARG A 358 -30.83 19.49 57.90
C ARG A 358 -30.04 19.85 56.64
N ILE A 359 -29.23 20.90 56.67
CA ILE A 359 -28.37 21.30 55.55
C ILE A 359 -27.43 20.15 55.16
N GLU A 360 -26.79 19.49 56.13
CA GLU A 360 -25.95 18.32 55.85
C GLU A 360 -26.75 17.18 55.21
N TYR A 361 -27.96 16.90 55.68
CA TYR A 361 -28.83 15.88 55.09
C TYR A 361 -29.26 16.23 53.65
N GLU A 362 -29.50 17.52 53.35
CA GLU A 362 -29.75 17.97 51.97
C GLU A 362 -28.53 17.77 51.06
N TRP A 363 -27.31 18.02 51.56
CA TRP A 363 -26.06 17.73 50.86
C TRP A 363 -25.88 16.23 50.59
N ILE A 364 -26.24 15.36 51.53
CA ILE A 364 -26.30 13.90 51.31
C ILE A 364 -27.25 13.58 50.16
N GLY A 365 -28.43 14.19 50.14
CA GLY A 365 -29.40 14.05 49.06
C GLY A 365 -28.85 14.48 47.70
N TRP A 366 -28.07 15.56 47.65
CA TRP A 366 -27.38 16.00 46.44
C TRP A 366 -26.27 15.01 46.02
N ARG A 367 -25.39 14.57 46.93
CA ARG A 367 -24.35 13.57 46.64
C ARG A 367 -24.94 12.28 46.08
N ASN A 368 -26.06 11.82 46.64
CA ASN A 368 -26.79 10.64 46.14
C ASN A 368 -27.33 10.82 44.71
N ARG A 369 -27.83 12.01 44.35
CA ARG A 369 -28.24 12.30 42.97
C ARG A 369 -27.04 12.29 42.02
N LEU A 370 -25.92 12.89 42.42
CA LEU A 370 -24.70 12.92 41.62
C LEU A 370 -24.13 11.50 41.41
N ARG A 371 -24.12 10.64 42.44
CA ARG A 371 -23.76 9.22 42.31
C ARG A 371 -24.59 8.52 41.24
N GLN A 372 -25.91 8.71 41.28
CA GLN A 372 -26.82 8.10 40.29
C GLN A 372 -26.52 8.61 38.87
N GLU A 373 -26.28 9.91 38.70
CA GLU A 373 -25.93 10.50 37.42
C GLU A 373 -24.61 9.92 36.87
N LEU A 374 -23.57 9.89 37.70
CA LEU A 374 -22.26 9.34 37.36
C LEU A 374 -22.32 7.84 37.01
N GLN A 375 -23.12 7.06 37.74
CA GLN A 375 -23.33 5.63 37.49
C GLN A 375 -24.19 5.37 36.25
N SER A 376 -25.05 6.30 35.86
CA SER A 376 -25.90 6.16 34.66
C SER A 376 -25.14 6.42 33.35
N GLN A 377 -24.01 7.11 33.42
CA GLN A 377 -23.19 7.44 32.26
C GLN A 377 -22.11 6.39 32.04
N VAL A 378 -22.42 5.45 31.15
CA VAL A 378 -21.55 4.33 30.78
C VAL A 378 -20.58 4.75 29.68
N LEU A 379 -19.31 4.41 29.87
CA LEU A 379 -18.20 4.53 28.93
C LEU A 379 -17.68 3.12 28.59
N THR A 380 -17.22 2.94 27.37
CA THR A 380 -16.58 1.70 26.91
C THR A 380 -15.16 2.00 26.44
N PRO A 381 -14.24 2.39 27.35
CA PRO A 381 -12.83 2.53 27.00
C PRO A 381 -12.30 1.21 26.43
N SER A 382 -11.56 1.33 25.33
CA SER A 382 -10.88 0.23 24.68
C SER A 382 -9.37 0.35 24.88
N MET A 383 -8.72 -0.80 25.03
CA MET A 383 -7.26 -0.91 25.00
C MET A 383 -6.89 -1.84 23.87
N THR A 384 -5.99 -1.39 23.00
CA THR A 384 -5.51 -2.20 21.88
C THR A 384 -4.10 -2.71 22.16
N GLY A 385 -3.93 -4.02 22.26
CA GLY A 385 -2.61 -4.67 22.30
C GLY A 385 -2.10 -4.97 20.90
N LEU A 386 -0.78 -4.91 20.72
CA LEU A 386 -0.05 -5.24 19.51
C LEU A 386 0.69 -6.58 19.70
N TYR A 387 0.49 -7.50 18.76
CA TYR A 387 0.99 -8.86 18.83
C TYR A 387 1.70 -9.26 17.54
N VAL A 388 2.60 -10.24 17.67
CA VAL A 388 3.16 -10.98 16.54
C VAL A 388 2.97 -12.48 16.78
N TYR A 389 2.56 -13.19 15.73
CA TYR A 389 2.53 -14.65 15.69
C TYR A 389 3.67 -15.17 14.82
N THR A 390 4.54 -16.01 15.41
CA THR A 390 5.70 -16.64 14.75
C THR A 390 5.84 -18.07 15.24
N GLU A 391 6.06 -19.02 14.32
CA GLU A 391 6.38 -20.42 14.62
C GLU A 391 5.42 -21.12 15.61
N GLY A 392 4.14 -20.75 15.62
CA GLY A 392 3.14 -21.34 16.53
C GLY A 392 2.91 -20.58 17.83
N GLU A 393 3.72 -19.57 18.11
CA GLU A 393 3.65 -18.78 19.35
C GLU A 393 3.18 -17.35 19.08
N THR A 394 2.36 -16.83 19.99
CA THR A 394 1.97 -15.41 20.03
C THR A 394 2.80 -14.69 21.07
N THR A 395 3.41 -13.58 20.67
CA THR A 395 4.14 -12.67 21.57
C THR A 395 3.46 -11.31 21.59
N CYS A 396 3.19 -10.77 22.78
CA CYS A 396 2.78 -9.37 22.92
C CYS A 396 4.01 -8.47 22.74
N ILE A 397 3.91 -7.51 21.80
CA ILE A 397 4.94 -6.49 21.59
C ILE A 397 4.71 -5.33 22.55
N CYS A 398 3.47 -4.82 22.60
CA CYS A 398 3.12 -3.70 23.46
C CYS A 398 1.61 -3.67 23.72
N ASP A 399 1.25 -3.32 24.96
CA ASP A 399 -0.13 -3.00 25.30
C ASP A 399 -0.43 -1.52 25.00
N ASN A 400 -1.71 -1.24 24.69
CA ASN A 400 -2.28 0.08 24.51
C ASN A 400 -1.58 0.92 23.43
N VAL A 401 -1.64 0.44 22.19
CA VAL A 401 -1.16 1.14 21.00
C VAL A 401 -2.30 1.86 20.28
N SER A 402 -1.95 2.89 19.52
CA SER A 402 -2.86 3.57 18.60
C SER A 402 -2.98 2.75 17.30
N PRO A 403 -4.13 2.16 16.97
CA PRO A 403 -4.25 1.30 15.78
C PRO A 403 -3.96 2.05 14.48
N HIS A 404 -4.38 3.32 14.40
CA HIS A 404 -4.21 4.16 13.21
C HIS A 404 -2.76 4.61 12.98
N ASN A 405 -1.96 4.68 14.05
CA ASN A 405 -0.55 5.08 14.00
C ASN A 405 0.39 3.90 14.26
N THR A 406 -0.02 2.69 13.86
CA THR A 406 0.78 1.47 13.95
C THR A 406 1.00 0.89 12.56
N GLN A 407 2.25 0.62 12.21
CA GLN A 407 2.63 0.08 10.91
C GLN A 407 3.77 -0.94 11.03
N VAL A 408 3.75 -1.91 10.12
CA VAL A 408 4.83 -2.87 9.94
C VAL A 408 5.60 -2.46 8.69
N CYS A 409 6.88 -2.20 8.86
CA CYS A 409 7.84 -1.87 7.82
C CYS A 409 8.59 -3.15 7.39
N PRO A 410 9.35 -3.11 6.28
CA PRO A 410 10.16 -4.25 5.85
C PRO A 410 11.09 -4.79 6.95
N ASP A 411 11.44 -6.07 6.85
CA ASP A 411 12.25 -6.82 7.81
C ASP A 411 11.65 -6.93 9.22
N GLY A 412 10.33 -6.74 9.34
CA GLY A 412 9.60 -6.87 10.60
C GLY A 412 9.86 -5.73 11.59
N LEU A 413 10.33 -4.57 11.11
CA LEU A 413 10.37 -3.36 11.92
C LEU A 413 8.94 -2.87 12.15
N VAL A 414 8.50 -2.82 13.40
CA VAL A 414 7.20 -2.27 13.77
C VAL A 414 7.40 -0.89 14.37
N VAL A 415 6.64 0.09 13.88
CA VAL A 415 6.62 1.46 14.41
C VAL A 415 5.20 1.77 14.84
N TYR A 416 5.05 2.27 16.07
CA TYR A 416 3.74 2.47 16.67
C TYR A 416 3.71 3.63 17.66
N VAL A 417 2.53 4.17 17.91
CA VAL A 417 2.29 5.13 18.99
C VAL A 417 1.74 4.41 20.21
N LYS A 418 2.37 4.63 21.37
CA LYS A 418 1.83 4.17 22.65
C LYS A 418 0.84 5.19 23.20
N GLU A 419 -0.39 4.74 23.42
CA GLU A 419 -1.49 5.56 23.93
C GLU A 419 -1.40 5.73 25.46
N PRO A 420 -1.94 6.82 26.02
CA PRO A 420 -2.05 7.01 27.46
C PRO A 420 -2.83 5.87 28.11
N SER A 421 -2.34 5.37 29.25
CA SER A 421 -3.09 4.38 30.04
C SER A 421 -4.40 4.98 30.54
N VAL A 422 -5.42 4.15 30.70
CA VAL A 422 -6.68 4.54 31.34
C VAL A 422 -6.38 5.13 32.73
N PRO A 423 -6.84 6.37 33.02
CA PRO A 423 -6.51 7.02 34.28
C PRO A 423 -7.18 6.29 35.45
N LYS A 424 -6.57 6.42 36.63
CA LYS A 424 -7.15 5.95 37.89
C LYS A 424 -8.16 6.99 38.40
N ALA A 425 -8.97 6.60 39.39
CA ALA A 425 -9.83 7.55 40.08
C ALA A 425 -8.98 8.60 40.81
N GLU A 426 -9.24 9.88 40.50
CA GLU A 426 -8.51 11.02 41.07
C GLU A 426 -9.44 12.14 41.54
N LEU A 427 -10.65 12.24 41.00
CA LEU A 427 -11.60 13.30 41.35
C LEU A 427 -12.37 12.93 42.61
N LYS A 428 -12.40 13.78 43.63
CA LYS A 428 -13.24 13.52 44.80
C LYS A 428 -14.68 13.88 44.53
N LEU A 429 -15.63 13.08 45.03
CA LEU A 429 -17.07 13.35 44.84
C LEU A 429 -17.49 14.75 45.33
N GLU A 430 -16.84 15.26 46.37
CA GLU A 430 -17.10 16.60 46.94
C GLU A 430 -16.63 17.77 46.04
N GLU A 431 -15.75 17.51 45.09
CA GLU A 431 -15.18 18.51 44.16
C GLU A 431 -15.94 18.57 42.82
N ILE A 432 -16.91 17.67 42.62
CA ILE A 432 -17.65 17.50 41.37
C ILE A 432 -19.00 18.20 41.50
N GLU A 433 -19.28 19.22 40.69
CA GLU A 433 -20.58 19.89 40.71
C GLU A 433 -21.63 19.11 39.88
N MET A 434 -21.19 18.47 38.80
CA MET A 434 -22.02 17.70 37.88
C MET A 434 -21.20 16.65 37.13
N ALA A 435 -21.86 15.64 36.56
CA ALA A 435 -21.17 14.53 35.91
C ALA A 435 -20.29 14.96 34.71
N SER A 436 -20.60 16.07 34.04
CA SER A 436 -19.76 16.59 32.95
C SER A 436 -18.38 17.05 33.39
N ASP A 437 -18.15 17.32 34.67
CA ASP A 437 -16.83 17.67 35.20
C ASP A 437 -15.87 16.49 35.06
N VAL A 438 -16.35 15.27 35.33
CA VAL A 438 -15.58 14.03 35.16
C VAL A 438 -15.27 13.78 33.70
N SER A 439 -16.25 13.95 32.81
CA SER A 439 -16.04 13.80 31.35
C SER A 439 -15.05 14.84 30.80
N THR A 440 -15.10 16.08 31.29
CA THR A 440 -14.19 17.15 30.89
C THR A 440 -12.76 16.87 31.37
N TRP A 441 -12.61 16.40 32.61
CA TRP A 441 -11.33 15.96 33.15
C TRP A 441 -10.74 14.78 32.37
N LEU A 442 -11.54 13.75 32.05
CA LEU A 442 -11.10 12.61 31.24
C LEU A 442 -10.59 13.06 29.87
N ARG A 443 -11.34 13.94 29.19
CA ARG A 443 -10.92 14.49 27.90
C ARG A 443 -9.60 15.27 28.02
N ALA A 444 -9.48 16.10 29.06
CA ALA A 444 -8.25 16.84 29.32
C ALA A 444 -7.07 15.92 29.64
N TYR A 445 -7.28 14.80 30.35
CA TYR A 445 -6.24 13.82 30.63
C TYR A 445 -5.66 13.24 29.33
N TYR A 446 -6.51 12.75 28.41
CA TYR A 446 -6.02 12.17 27.16
C TYR A 446 -5.39 13.21 26.24
N LEU A 447 -5.95 14.42 26.13
CA LEU A 447 -5.38 15.49 25.29
C LEU A 447 -4.04 16.03 25.80
N ASN A 448 -3.84 16.05 27.13
CA ASN A 448 -2.63 16.61 27.74
C ASN A 448 -1.57 15.55 28.07
N THR A 449 -1.88 14.26 27.92
CA THR A 449 -0.89 13.20 28.13
C THR A 449 -0.14 12.96 26.82
N PRO A 450 1.16 13.28 26.74
CA PRO A 450 1.91 13.14 25.51
C PRO A 450 2.01 11.67 25.10
N THR A 451 1.72 11.41 23.83
CA THR A 451 2.01 10.13 23.19
C THR A 451 3.48 10.08 22.74
N THR A 452 4.01 8.87 22.59
CA THR A 452 5.38 8.68 22.11
C THR A 452 5.42 7.62 21.03
N PHE A 453 6.16 7.91 19.95
CA PHE A 453 6.50 6.90 18.97
C PHE A 453 7.50 5.92 19.56
N GLN A 454 7.22 4.65 19.35
CA GLN A 454 8.06 3.53 19.73
C GLN A 454 8.31 2.66 18.49
N TYR A 455 9.37 1.89 18.54
CA TYR A 455 9.68 0.92 17.50
C TYR A 455 10.32 -0.34 18.06
N CYS A 456 10.22 -1.45 17.33
CA CYS A 456 10.94 -2.68 17.61
C CYS A 456 11.20 -3.46 16.32
N PHE A 457 12.33 -4.16 16.26
CA PHE A 457 12.59 -5.12 15.19
C PHE A 457 12.08 -6.50 15.62
N SER A 458 11.16 -7.11 14.87
CA SER A 458 10.78 -8.52 14.96
C SER A 458 10.61 -9.06 16.40
N GLY A 459 9.82 -8.36 17.23
CA GLY A 459 9.54 -8.78 18.61
C GLY A 459 10.65 -8.51 19.64
N ALA A 460 11.72 -7.80 19.26
CA ALA A 460 12.72 -7.29 20.18
C ALA A 460 12.13 -6.29 21.18
N THR A 461 12.88 -5.96 22.23
CA THR A 461 12.46 -4.97 23.23
C THR A 461 12.14 -3.62 22.57
N PRO A 462 10.94 -3.06 22.79
CA PRO A 462 10.59 -1.76 22.26
C PRO A 462 11.52 -0.65 22.70
N ARG A 463 11.73 0.32 21.81
CA ARG A 463 12.56 1.51 22.04
C ARG A 463 11.80 2.75 21.61
N SER A 464 12.09 3.86 22.28
CA SER A 464 11.51 5.15 21.90
C SER A 464 12.18 5.65 20.64
N LEU A 465 11.37 6.12 19.70
CA LEU A 465 11.85 6.74 18.47
C LEU A 465 12.25 8.18 18.79
N ASP A 466 13.50 8.53 18.48
CA ASP A 466 14.02 9.89 18.66
C ASP A 466 13.48 10.81 17.55
N MET A 467 12.40 11.52 17.87
CA MET A 467 11.75 12.43 16.94
C MET A 467 12.44 13.80 17.00
N LEU A 468 12.81 14.35 15.83
CA LEU A 468 13.41 15.69 15.75
C LEU A 468 12.47 16.78 16.27
N GLU A 469 11.16 16.60 16.08
CA GLU A 469 10.10 17.49 16.55
C GLU A 469 8.83 16.68 16.88
N HIS A 470 7.93 17.22 17.70
CA HIS A 470 6.64 16.57 17.95
C HIS A 470 5.79 16.63 16.68
N ARG A 471 5.33 15.46 16.23
CA ARG A 471 4.55 15.29 15.01
C ARG A 471 3.39 14.34 15.28
N GLU A 472 2.27 14.56 14.60
CA GLU A 472 1.03 13.84 14.87
C GLU A 472 0.99 12.47 14.19
N GLU A 473 1.64 12.34 13.02
CA GLU A 473 1.63 11.11 12.23
C GLU A 473 2.99 10.80 11.61
N LEU A 474 3.23 9.52 11.36
CA LEU A 474 4.45 9.00 10.75
C LEU A 474 4.10 7.82 9.82
N SER A 475 4.44 7.90 8.54
CA SER A 475 4.28 6.78 7.59
C SER A 475 5.62 6.35 7.01
N TYR A 476 5.81 5.05 6.84
CA TYR A 476 6.96 4.48 6.15
C TYR A 476 6.98 4.92 4.67
N VAL A 477 8.16 5.31 4.18
CA VAL A 477 8.35 5.69 2.77
C VAL A 477 9.34 4.75 2.08
N TRP A 478 10.51 4.54 2.69
CA TRP A 478 11.60 3.83 2.03
C TRP A 478 12.63 3.29 3.03
N LYS A 479 13.29 2.18 2.68
CA LYS A 479 14.36 1.57 3.45
C LYS A 479 15.37 0.91 2.53
N ASN A 480 16.64 0.92 2.94
CA ASN A 480 17.66 0.02 2.45
C ASN A 480 18.38 -0.70 3.62
N GLU A 481 19.55 -1.28 3.38
CA GLU A 481 20.33 -1.96 4.42
C GLU A 481 20.72 -1.03 5.58
N ASN A 482 20.99 0.25 5.28
CA ASN A 482 21.61 1.18 6.23
C ASN A 482 20.70 2.33 6.65
N ASN A 483 19.57 2.56 5.99
CA ASN A 483 18.72 3.71 6.24
C ASN A 483 17.24 3.36 6.12
N ILE A 484 16.42 4.11 6.85
CA ILE A 484 14.97 4.13 6.73
C ILE A 484 14.47 5.57 6.72
N VAL A 485 13.44 5.82 5.93
CA VAL A 485 12.81 7.13 5.75
C VAL A 485 11.34 7.02 6.08
N PHE A 486 10.89 7.97 6.89
CA PHE A 486 9.49 8.20 7.20
C PHE A 486 9.05 9.57 6.69
N ARG A 487 7.80 9.66 6.24
CA ARG A 487 7.12 10.95 6.07
C ARG A 487 6.37 11.28 7.34
N SER A 488 6.34 12.56 7.67
CA SER A 488 5.55 13.10 8.76
C SER A 488 4.69 14.23 8.23
N SER A 489 3.38 14.03 8.32
CA SER A 489 2.39 15.03 7.92
C SER A 489 2.33 16.14 8.95
N ASN A 490 2.14 17.36 8.46
CA ASN A 490 1.91 18.51 9.31
C ASN A 490 0.68 19.25 8.78
N PRO A 491 -0.44 19.25 9.52
CA PRO A 491 -1.69 19.85 9.05
C PRO A 491 -1.57 21.36 8.77
N ASP A 492 -0.56 22.02 9.34
CA ASP A 492 -0.31 23.45 9.16
C ASP A 492 0.54 23.77 7.92
N THR A 493 1.11 22.77 7.24
CA THR A 493 1.94 22.97 6.04
C THR A 493 1.40 22.16 4.86
N TYR A 494 1.55 22.69 3.65
CA TYR A 494 1.11 21.98 2.45
C TYR A 494 1.93 20.73 2.18
N GLY A 495 3.22 20.71 2.56
CA GLY A 495 4.14 19.58 2.35
C GLY A 495 4.50 18.81 3.62
N ASP A 496 4.96 17.58 3.39
CA ASP A 496 5.40 16.64 4.41
C ASP A 496 6.89 16.84 4.73
N THR A 497 7.26 16.48 5.96
CA THR A 497 8.67 16.37 6.35
C THR A 497 9.16 14.94 6.18
N LEU A 498 10.20 14.75 5.37
CA LEU A 498 10.91 13.47 5.26
C LEU A 498 12.00 13.39 6.33
N ILE A 499 11.94 12.35 7.16
CA ILE A 499 12.87 12.10 8.26
C ILE A 499 13.59 10.77 8.00
N GLY A 500 14.91 10.83 7.87
CA GLY A 500 15.77 9.66 7.70
C GLY A 500 16.43 9.23 9.00
N TYR A 501 16.55 7.93 9.21
CA TYR A 501 17.32 7.32 10.29
C TYR A 501 18.35 6.36 9.69
N THR A 502 19.52 6.26 10.31
CA THR A 502 20.50 5.21 10.03
C THR A 502 20.17 3.96 10.85
N ILE A 503 20.27 2.79 10.22
CA ILE A 503 20.10 1.50 10.85
C ILE A 503 21.47 0.99 11.28
N GLN A 504 21.67 0.81 12.59
CA GLN A 504 22.90 0.27 13.14
C GLN A 504 22.57 -0.65 14.31
N ASP A 505 23.07 -1.89 14.29
CA ASP A 505 22.89 -2.88 15.37
C ASP A 505 21.41 -3.04 15.81
N ASP A 506 20.51 -3.15 14.83
CA ASP A 506 19.04 -3.17 15.01
C ASP A 506 18.50 -1.96 15.79
N GLN A 507 19.09 -0.78 15.58
CA GLN A 507 18.67 0.49 16.16
C GLN A 507 18.47 1.54 15.06
N LEU A 508 17.52 2.45 15.28
CA LEU A 508 17.35 3.64 14.47
C LEU A 508 18.09 4.78 15.16
N VAL A 509 19.13 5.30 14.51
CA VAL A 509 20.02 6.33 15.08
C VAL A 509 20.18 7.49 14.10
N SER A 510 20.73 8.60 14.61
CA SER A 510 21.09 9.78 13.81
C SER A 510 19.92 10.31 12.95
N PRO A 511 18.76 10.65 13.57
CA PRO A 511 17.65 11.23 12.82
C PRO A 511 18.08 12.49 12.07
N LYS A 512 17.67 12.62 10.82
CA LYS A 512 17.93 13.81 9.99
C LYS A 512 16.69 14.19 9.18
N THR A 513 16.39 15.49 9.12
CA THR A 513 15.46 16.03 8.14
C THR A 513 16.10 15.93 6.75
N ILE A 514 15.46 15.20 5.86
CA ILE A 514 15.86 15.07 4.44
C ILE A 514 15.28 16.24 3.65
N ASP A 515 14.00 16.52 3.87
CA ASP A 515 13.26 17.64 3.28
C ASP A 515 12.11 18.01 4.23
N SER A 516 11.72 19.28 4.26
CA SER A 516 10.62 19.80 5.09
C SER A 516 9.40 20.22 4.26
N ASN A 517 9.43 20.06 2.94
CA ASN A 517 8.35 20.43 2.03
C ASN A 517 8.19 19.41 0.89
N ALA A 518 8.34 18.11 1.21
CA ALA A 518 8.17 17.05 0.24
C ALA A 518 6.69 16.85 -0.10
N PHE A 519 6.41 16.58 -1.38
CA PHE A 519 5.06 16.24 -1.83
C PHE A 519 4.63 14.89 -1.25
N PRO A 520 3.44 14.78 -0.62
CA PRO A 520 3.06 13.61 0.16
C PRO A 520 2.68 12.38 -0.67
N TYR A 521 2.32 12.54 -1.94
CA TYR A 521 1.66 11.48 -2.72
C TYR A 521 2.57 10.68 -3.65
N TYR A 522 3.74 11.19 -4.04
CA TYR A 522 4.62 10.53 -5.01
C TYR A 522 6.03 10.33 -4.49
N TYR A 523 6.36 9.05 -4.28
CA TYR A 523 7.71 8.58 -3.99
C TYR A 523 8.05 7.44 -4.94
N GLU A 524 9.14 7.59 -5.68
CA GLU A 524 9.71 6.49 -6.45
C GLU A 524 10.93 5.95 -5.71
N THR A 525 11.00 4.64 -5.57
CA THR A 525 12.07 3.98 -4.82
C THR A 525 12.83 2.99 -5.67
N THR A 526 14.13 2.92 -5.43
CA THR A 526 15.02 1.85 -5.85
C THR A 526 15.69 1.27 -4.60
N PRO A 527 16.43 0.15 -4.69
CA PRO A 527 17.16 -0.37 -3.53
C PRO A 527 18.09 0.65 -2.85
N ASP A 528 18.61 1.63 -3.61
CA ASP A 528 19.63 2.57 -3.14
C ASP A 528 19.19 4.05 -3.12
N ARG A 529 18.04 4.38 -3.73
CA ARG A 529 17.62 5.79 -3.92
C ARG A 529 16.14 6.00 -3.71
N LEU A 530 15.82 7.15 -3.15
CA LEU A 530 14.48 7.71 -3.02
C LEU A 530 14.38 8.96 -3.89
N TYR A 531 13.47 8.93 -4.87
CA TYR A 531 13.10 10.09 -5.69
C TYR A 531 11.78 10.64 -5.18
N TYR A 532 11.70 11.96 -5.06
CA TYR A 532 10.54 12.63 -4.52
C TYR A 532 10.46 14.05 -5.03
N PHE A 533 9.26 14.60 -5.01
CA PHE A 533 9.02 15.99 -5.37
C PHE A 533 9.04 16.90 -4.14
N SER A 534 9.51 18.13 -4.31
CA SER A 534 9.51 19.16 -3.27
C SER A 534 9.37 20.54 -3.89
N ASN A 535 9.26 21.59 -3.06
CA ASN A 535 9.25 22.99 -3.48
C ASN A 535 8.13 23.35 -4.49
N TYR A 536 6.93 22.85 -4.28
CA TYR A 536 5.73 23.22 -5.04
C TYR A 536 5.05 24.46 -4.43
N SER A 537 4.40 25.27 -5.26
CA SER A 537 3.75 26.51 -4.83
C SER A 537 2.30 26.28 -4.41
N ALA A 538 2.02 26.43 -3.11
CA ALA A 538 0.66 26.37 -2.57
C ALA A 538 -0.16 27.66 -2.79
N GLU A 539 0.45 28.73 -3.33
CA GLU A 539 -0.22 30.03 -3.54
C GLU A 539 -1.00 30.11 -4.86
N LEU A 540 -0.91 29.10 -5.73
CA LEU A 540 -1.65 29.04 -6.99
C LEU A 540 -3.05 28.47 -6.74
N ILE A 541 -4.04 29.08 -7.40
CA ILE A 541 -5.45 28.65 -7.40
C ILE A 541 -5.59 27.22 -7.96
N ASP A 542 -4.54 26.72 -8.64
CA ASP A 542 -4.30 25.33 -9.00
C ASP A 542 -2.93 24.90 -8.42
N PRO A 543 -2.87 24.24 -7.25
CA PRO A 543 -1.62 23.92 -6.55
C PRO A 543 -0.77 22.80 -7.22
N PHE A 544 -0.99 22.53 -8.52
CA PHE A 544 -0.54 21.32 -9.20
C PHE A 544 0.27 21.56 -10.49
N GLU A 545 0.68 22.81 -10.79
CA GLU A 545 1.33 23.10 -12.09
C GLU A 545 2.78 22.59 -12.21
N SER A 546 3.58 22.64 -11.13
CA SER A 546 4.98 22.21 -11.17
C SER A 546 5.64 22.00 -9.81
N ALA A 547 6.73 21.21 -9.79
CA ALA A 547 7.57 20.98 -8.62
C ALA A 547 9.02 20.64 -9.00
N ASP A 548 9.90 20.62 -8.00
CA ASP A 548 11.29 20.21 -8.16
C ASP A 548 11.45 18.72 -7.86
N LEU A 549 12.17 18.00 -8.72
CA LEU A 549 12.51 16.59 -8.52
C LEU A 549 13.85 16.45 -7.79
N TYR A 550 13.83 15.76 -6.66
CA TYR A 550 15.00 15.45 -5.85
C TYR A 550 15.28 13.96 -5.81
N CYS A 551 16.55 13.61 -5.60
CA CYS A 551 16.99 12.27 -5.28
C CYS A 551 17.83 12.27 -4.00
N TRP A 552 17.46 11.38 -3.09
CA TRP A 552 18.23 11.05 -1.90
C TRP A 552 18.86 9.67 -2.06
N ASN A 553 20.13 9.49 -1.64
CA ASN A 553 20.95 8.31 -1.94
C ASN A 553 21.50 7.53 -0.73
N GLY A 554 21.15 7.91 0.49
CA GLY A 554 21.80 7.42 1.72
C GLY A 554 22.22 8.57 2.61
N GLU A 555 22.82 9.55 1.96
CA GLU A 555 23.71 10.49 2.61
C GLU A 555 23.33 11.91 2.23
N THR A 556 23.16 12.15 0.93
CA THR A 556 22.97 13.48 0.33
C THR A 556 21.72 13.54 -0.52
N THR A 557 21.03 14.66 -0.43
CA THR A 557 19.95 15.06 -1.35
C THR A 557 20.55 15.83 -2.53
N THR A 558 20.15 15.49 -3.74
CA THR A 558 20.55 16.16 -4.98
C THR A 558 19.30 16.63 -5.73
N ALA A 559 19.22 17.92 -6.04
CA ALA A 559 18.23 18.43 -6.99
C ALA A 559 18.58 17.92 -8.40
N ILE A 560 17.62 17.30 -9.07
CA ILE A 560 17.81 16.76 -10.42
C ILE A 560 17.35 17.78 -11.45
N VAL A 561 16.08 18.18 -11.35
CA VAL A 561 15.42 19.12 -12.26
C VAL A 561 14.44 19.98 -11.45
N HIS A 562 14.27 21.23 -11.87
CA HIS A 562 13.35 22.18 -11.27
C HIS A 562 12.14 22.40 -12.18
N ASP A 563 11.00 22.77 -11.59
CA ASP A 563 9.83 23.27 -12.31
C ASP A 563 9.24 22.28 -13.34
N ILE A 564 9.05 21.02 -12.92
CA ILE A 564 8.52 19.94 -13.77
C ILE A 564 7.13 19.50 -13.32
N SER A 565 6.29 19.10 -14.26
CA SER A 565 4.96 18.53 -14.00
C SER A 565 4.97 17.00 -13.93
N SER A 566 5.84 16.35 -14.70
CA SER A 566 5.95 14.89 -14.73
C SER A 566 7.31 14.44 -15.25
N TYR A 567 7.66 13.18 -14.96
CA TYR A 567 8.84 12.56 -15.52
C TYR A 567 8.67 11.05 -15.75
N GLN A 568 9.46 10.55 -16.69
CA GLN A 568 9.71 9.14 -16.94
C GLN A 568 11.19 8.84 -16.72
N ARG A 569 11.51 7.83 -15.90
CA ARG A 569 12.87 7.37 -15.66
C ARG A 569 13.13 6.02 -16.32
N TYR A 570 14.10 6.00 -17.21
CA TYR A 570 14.52 4.81 -17.93
C TYR A 570 15.58 4.01 -17.16
N GLU A 571 15.73 2.72 -17.47
CA GLU A 571 16.73 1.83 -16.83
C GLU A 571 18.18 2.33 -16.94
N ASP A 572 18.49 3.15 -17.96
CA ASP A 572 19.81 3.74 -18.16
C ASP A 572 20.00 5.09 -17.46
N ASP A 573 19.16 5.38 -16.44
CA ASP A 573 19.09 6.62 -15.66
C ASP A 573 18.85 7.90 -16.49
N THR A 574 18.41 7.75 -17.74
CA THR A 574 17.89 8.88 -18.51
C THR A 574 16.52 9.26 -17.96
N LEU A 575 16.30 10.56 -17.76
CA LEU A 575 14.98 11.09 -17.44
C LEU A 575 14.43 11.80 -18.67
N LEU A 576 13.20 11.48 -19.05
CA LEU A 576 12.36 12.35 -19.88
C LEU A 576 11.45 13.11 -18.91
N TYR A 577 11.37 14.42 -19.03
CA TYR A 577 10.50 15.22 -18.18
C TYR A 577 9.90 16.37 -18.96
N PHE A 578 8.86 16.98 -18.37
CA PHE A 578 8.07 18.01 -19.02
C PHE A 578 8.04 19.28 -18.15
N GLU A 579 8.28 20.42 -18.79
CA GLU A 579 8.14 21.77 -18.19
C GLU A 579 6.90 22.45 -18.80
N ASP A 580 6.32 23.40 -18.05
CA ASP A 580 5.19 24.25 -18.49
C ASP A 580 3.99 23.48 -19.06
N PRO A 581 3.11 22.87 -18.22
CA PRO A 581 1.84 22.35 -18.72
C PRO A 581 0.99 23.50 -19.27
N ILE A 582 0.91 23.63 -20.60
CA ILE A 582 0.08 24.66 -21.23
C ILE A 582 -1.38 24.30 -20.95
N SER A 583 -2.10 25.19 -20.28
CA SER A 583 -3.44 24.97 -19.72
C SER A 583 -4.52 24.47 -20.69
N GLU A 584 -4.30 24.54 -22.01
CA GLU A 584 -5.10 23.87 -23.05
C GLU A 584 -4.27 23.72 -24.35
N PRO A 585 -4.24 22.57 -25.06
CA PRO A 585 -4.48 21.18 -24.62
C PRO A 585 -3.15 20.43 -24.41
N ASN A 586 -2.87 19.94 -23.18
CA ASN A 586 -1.88 18.91 -22.81
C ASN A 586 -0.50 18.94 -23.49
N ALA A 587 -0.05 20.10 -23.95
CA ALA A 587 1.21 20.27 -24.63
C ALA A 587 2.24 20.80 -23.62
N SER A 588 3.39 20.16 -23.56
CA SER A 588 4.49 20.57 -22.69
C SER A 588 5.81 20.48 -23.42
N ASP A 589 6.76 21.31 -23.02
CA ASP A 589 8.11 21.22 -23.57
C ASP A 589 8.79 19.99 -22.98
N ALA A 590 9.27 19.10 -23.86
CA ALA A 590 9.88 17.85 -23.50
C ALA A 590 11.39 17.99 -23.40
N PHE A 591 11.97 17.52 -22.30
CA PHE A 591 13.40 17.57 -22.04
C PHE A 591 13.96 16.23 -21.61
N ILE A 592 15.21 16.01 -21.94
CA ILE A 592 15.99 14.86 -21.52
C ILE A 592 17.02 15.35 -20.50
N TRP A 593 17.07 14.69 -19.36
CA TRP A 593 18.16 14.81 -18.41
C TRP A 593 18.98 13.52 -18.39
N LYS A 594 20.31 13.65 -18.57
CA LYS A 594 21.24 12.52 -18.47
C LYS A 594 22.61 13.02 -18.03
N ASN A 595 23.24 12.32 -17.08
CA ASN A 595 24.58 12.66 -16.58
C ASN A 595 24.71 14.12 -16.08
N GLY A 596 23.64 14.71 -15.56
CA GLY A 596 23.63 16.10 -15.08
C GLY A 596 23.45 17.16 -16.19
N GLU A 597 23.20 16.77 -17.43
CA GLU A 597 22.97 17.69 -18.55
C GLU A 597 21.50 17.66 -18.99
N LYS A 598 20.90 18.86 -19.15
CA LYS A 598 19.57 19.10 -19.74
C LYS A 598 19.71 19.26 -21.26
N GLN A 599 18.86 18.57 -22.01
CA GLN A 599 18.73 18.70 -23.46
C GLN A 599 17.26 18.84 -23.85
N GLN A 600 16.92 19.85 -24.65
CA GLN A 600 15.57 20.00 -25.21
C GLN A 600 15.31 18.94 -26.29
N LEU A 601 14.22 18.21 -26.15
CA LEU A 601 13.77 17.19 -27.10
C LEU A 601 12.79 17.77 -28.12
N ALA A 602 11.75 18.45 -27.67
CA ALA A 602 10.79 19.12 -28.56
C ALA A 602 9.91 20.09 -27.77
N GLU A 603 9.29 21.03 -28.48
CA GLU A 603 8.39 22.04 -27.93
C GLU A 603 6.93 21.62 -28.12
N ALA A 604 6.05 22.05 -27.22
CA ALA A 604 4.60 21.83 -27.32
C ALA A 604 4.22 20.36 -27.64
N CYS A 605 4.83 19.41 -26.92
CA CYS A 605 4.62 17.99 -27.13
C CYS A 605 3.37 17.51 -26.39
N GLU A 606 2.50 16.80 -27.11
CA GLU A 606 1.29 16.15 -26.58
C GLU A 606 1.60 14.74 -26.05
N GLN A 607 2.58 14.06 -26.64
CA GLN A 607 3.04 12.72 -26.22
C GLN A 607 4.48 12.48 -26.67
N VAL A 608 5.28 11.76 -25.87
CA VAL A 608 6.67 11.39 -26.21
C VAL A 608 6.95 9.95 -25.79
N LEU A 609 7.56 9.16 -26.68
CA LEU A 609 8.01 7.79 -26.46
C LEU A 609 9.50 7.67 -26.79
N ARG A 610 10.28 7.03 -25.90
CA ARG A 610 11.65 6.61 -26.22
C ARG A 610 11.64 5.21 -26.81
N ILE A 611 12.08 5.07 -28.05
CA ILE A 611 12.08 3.79 -28.78
C ILE A 611 13.49 3.23 -29.04
N GLY A 612 14.51 3.89 -28.50
CA GLY A 612 15.90 3.45 -28.58
C GLY A 612 16.84 4.38 -27.80
N ALA A 613 18.15 4.07 -27.86
CA ALA A 613 19.15 4.79 -27.06
C ALA A 613 19.16 6.31 -27.31
N ASP A 614 18.91 6.73 -28.56
CA ASP A 614 18.82 8.12 -29.03
C ASP A 614 17.74 8.22 -30.13
N GLU A 615 16.65 7.47 -29.97
CA GLU A 615 15.53 7.39 -30.92
C GLU A 615 14.21 7.66 -30.19
N TRP A 616 13.43 8.60 -30.74
CA TRP A 616 12.24 9.13 -30.11
C TRP A 616 11.09 9.25 -31.12
N LEU A 617 9.87 8.98 -30.64
CA LEU A 617 8.63 9.37 -31.29
C LEU A 617 7.95 10.41 -30.43
N TYR A 618 7.39 11.45 -31.02
CA TYR A 618 6.59 12.40 -30.27
C TYR A 618 5.53 13.06 -31.15
N ILE A 619 4.46 13.52 -30.52
CA ILE A 619 3.39 14.28 -31.15
C ILE A 619 3.56 15.75 -30.74
N ALA A 620 3.60 16.65 -31.72
CA ALA A 620 3.57 18.09 -31.49
C ALA A 620 2.75 18.76 -32.60
N ASP A 621 1.83 19.64 -32.22
CA ASP A 621 0.86 20.28 -33.15
C ASP A 621 0.14 19.22 -34.00
N HIS A 622 -0.36 18.18 -33.32
CA HIS A 622 -0.99 16.99 -33.92
C HIS A 622 -0.18 16.31 -35.03
N THR A 623 1.14 16.51 -35.07
CA THR A 623 2.03 15.88 -36.04
C THR A 623 2.93 14.88 -35.33
N LEU A 624 2.92 13.64 -35.80
CA LEU A 624 3.81 12.60 -35.30
C LEU A 624 5.20 12.75 -35.93
N PHE A 625 6.21 12.96 -35.10
CA PHE A 625 7.60 13.05 -35.50
C PHE A 625 8.39 11.81 -35.08
N TYR A 626 9.41 11.48 -35.86
CA TYR A 626 10.51 10.59 -35.46
C TYR A 626 11.81 11.36 -35.44
N ARG A 627 12.52 11.24 -34.32
CA ARG A 627 13.82 11.87 -34.12
C ARG A 627 14.87 10.82 -33.79
N LYS A 628 16.03 10.92 -34.44
CA LYS A 628 17.23 10.14 -34.15
C LYS A 628 18.44 11.06 -34.07
N GLY A 629 18.92 11.31 -32.86
CA GLY A 629 19.93 12.33 -32.59
C GLY A 629 19.48 13.74 -33.03
N GLN A 630 20.09 14.26 -34.10
CA GLN A 630 19.78 15.58 -34.67
C GLN A 630 18.91 15.49 -35.94
N GLU A 631 18.63 14.29 -36.44
CA GLU A 631 17.74 14.11 -37.59
C GLU A 631 16.30 13.97 -37.10
N GLU A 632 15.40 14.75 -37.70
CA GLU A 632 13.98 14.79 -37.37
C GLU A 632 13.15 14.74 -38.65
N ARG A 633 12.00 14.06 -38.62
CA ARG A 633 11.05 14.01 -39.72
C ARG A 633 9.61 13.83 -39.22
N ALA A 634 8.67 14.51 -39.87
CA ALA A 634 7.25 14.22 -39.74
C ALA A 634 6.92 12.87 -40.40
N ILE A 635 6.06 12.10 -39.75
CA ILE A 635 5.61 10.77 -40.16
C ILE A 635 4.13 10.80 -40.56
N ALA A 636 3.28 11.39 -39.73
CA ALA A 636 1.83 11.47 -39.91
C ALA A 636 1.30 12.78 -39.33
N TYR A 637 0.12 13.20 -39.78
CA TYR A 637 -0.55 14.44 -39.38
C TYR A 637 -1.90 14.12 -38.73
N ASP A 638 -2.49 15.10 -38.06
CA ASP A 638 -3.76 14.99 -37.34
C ASP A 638 -3.75 13.81 -36.32
N VAL A 639 -2.60 13.58 -35.69
CA VAL A 639 -2.34 12.48 -34.77
C VAL A 639 -2.69 12.88 -33.34
N THR A 640 -3.47 12.06 -32.64
CA THR A 640 -3.84 12.29 -31.22
C THR A 640 -3.10 11.38 -30.25
N GLN A 641 -2.71 10.17 -30.67
CA GLN A 641 -1.99 9.20 -29.83
C GLN A 641 -1.05 8.32 -30.65
N VAL A 642 0.03 7.85 -30.02
CA VAL A 642 1.01 6.93 -30.62
C VAL A 642 1.47 5.85 -29.62
N TRP A 643 1.78 4.66 -30.14
CA TRP A 643 2.40 3.53 -29.44
C TRP A 643 3.52 2.92 -30.28
N SER A 644 4.48 2.25 -29.63
CA SER A 644 5.54 1.55 -30.35
C SER A 644 5.93 0.22 -29.70
N ALA A 645 6.14 -0.81 -30.54
CA ALA A 645 6.67 -2.10 -30.12
C ALA A 645 8.13 -2.02 -29.61
N GLN A 646 8.79 -0.89 -29.79
CA GLN A 646 10.19 -0.67 -29.39
C GLN A 646 10.31 0.28 -28.20
N GLU A 647 9.21 0.68 -27.60
CA GLU A 647 9.21 1.56 -26.44
C GLU A 647 10.04 0.98 -25.29
N MET A 648 10.96 1.78 -24.80
CA MET A 648 11.86 1.38 -23.73
C MET A 648 11.13 1.28 -22.38
N SER A 649 11.64 0.45 -21.48
CA SER A 649 11.23 0.39 -20.07
C SER A 649 11.45 1.72 -19.36
N TYR A 650 10.41 2.23 -18.72
CA TYR A 650 10.51 3.36 -17.79
C TYR A 650 9.57 3.17 -16.59
N THR A 651 9.92 3.82 -15.49
CA THR A 651 9.01 4.18 -14.40
C THR A 651 8.51 5.60 -14.64
N THR A 652 7.31 5.94 -14.17
CA THR A 652 6.72 7.26 -14.36
C THR A 652 6.16 7.79 -13.05
N ALA A 653 6.21 9.10 -12.88
CA ALA A 653 5.48 9.83 -11.84
C ALA A 653 4.97 11.15 -12.43
N GLN A 654 3.76 11.53 -12.02
CA GLN A 654 3.06 12.71 -12.53
C GLN A 654 2.47 13.48 -11.35
N PHE A 655 2.60 14.81 -11.34
CA PHE A 655 1.73 15.69 -10.57
C PHE A 655 0.35 15.68 -11.22
N LEU A 656 -0.66 15.20 -10.51
CA LEU A 656 -2.07 15.33 -10.89
C LEU A 656 -2.71 16.42 -10.05
#